data_AF-A0A352RT80-F1
#
_entry.id   AF-A0A352RT80-F1
#
_cell.length_a   1.000
_cell.length_b   1.000
_cell.length_c   1.000
_cell.angle_alpha   90.00
_cell.angle_beta   90.00
_cell.angle_gamma   90.00
#
_symmetry.space_group_name_H-M   'P 1'
#
loop_
_entity.id
_entity.type
_entity.pdbx_description
1 polymer ?
#
loop_
_entity_poly.entity_id
_entity_poly.type
_entity_poly.pdbx_seq_one_letter_code
_entity_poly.pdbx_strand_id
1 'polypeptide(L)'
;NRALALSGGGIRSATFCLGVMQALAEAPAPDGPPNATREASPEATPEATPNTSSTPADTPGTRSLLAQFDYLSTVSGGGYIGSFFTSLFVPGRLRRGSSPLQAAQDAYRTLQYEPPGRIRTGDVYSDAPGRAAVAWLRENGRYLTPTGAGDNLYAAAVIVRNWMAMQYVIGSALLVLLAALALGLHKATRTWPGLWQSEMDLLHDARQAINDGDLGIWWSSYLWMPVVSTVLFVLPPGIAYWLVYPTSDNPQQPVRALNGAVLLTMLLGALFLAASLWFQAIEPNMRVAYACFVIGLLAWLGVAACLVMLMPAPRTVTNYRVRATRVLRGAMGFTAMLAALGLADTVARTCYLYSFMAAHPWAAIGPAGALGGLVWLVRYGATLFDDGKQGATDSVWRSLLSRLPVSLLAGLVAALVALLVFVLWSWIVLWVRWDGGEPVDWHVFGKAWTTAALATLTLLALCMAIVVGRFAGFLNLSTLQSFYAARLTRAYLGASNGNRFSTPATDRAERQRFSVAEPAPDDALSLNDYYDPRVLAPLHLINVTMNQTVDPAEQLVQRDRKGKPLCIGPGPALVQPGNAQQLPADAYVRFTVDGQLCCAKSQQPAGAATRSIEMAQARTVGDWIAISGAAISTGLGRATTLGTSLLLG
;
A
#
# COMPACT_ATOMS: atom_id res chain seq x y z
N ASN A 1 -5.80 -38.43 -6.90
CA ASN A 1 -5.73 -37.32 -5.93
C ASN A 1 -6.96 -36.44 -6.04
N ARG A 2 -7.59 -36.06 -4.92
CA ARG A 2 -8.76 -35.17 -4.87
C ARG A 2 -8.38 -33.83 -4.24
N ALA A 3 -9.06 -32.75 -4.64
CA ALA A 3 -8.84 -31.41 -4.12
C ALA A 3 -10.13 -30.81 -3.55
N LEU A 4 -10.02 -30.16 -2.39
CA LEU A 4 -11.07 -29.36 -1.77
C LEU A 4 -10.71 -27.88 -1.90
N ALA A 5 -11.60 -27.07 -2.46
CA ALA A 5 -11.40 -25.63 -2.60
C ALA A 5 -12.38 -24.86 -1.71
N LEU A 6 -11.87 -24.02 -0.81
CA LEU A 6 -12.65 -23.20 0.10
C LEU A 6 -12.43 -21.71 -0.21
N SER A 7 -13.49 -21.01 -0.57
CA SER A 7 -13.45 -19.60 -0.95
C SER A 7 -14.62 -18.83 -0.35
N GLY A 8 -14.40 -17.55 -0.07
CA GLY A 8 -15.44 -16.60 0.35
C GLY A 8 -14.89 -15.53 1.27
N GLY A 9 -15.49 -14.34 1.27
CA GLY A 9 -15.00 -13.18 2.01
C GLY A 9 -15.35 -13.18 3.52
N GLY A 10 -14.33 -13.07 4.37
CA GLY A 10 -14.48 -12.72 5.79
C GLY A 10 -14.97 -13.85 6.71
N ILE A 11 -15.53 -13.48 7.86
CA ILE A 11 -15.87 -14.42 8.94
C ILE A 11 -17.03 -15.35 8.56
N ARG A 12 -18.02 -14.84 7.83
CA ARG A 12 -19.23 -15.61 7.51
C ARG A 12 -18.91 -16.80 6.61
N SER A 13 -18.05 -16.60 5.61
CA SER A 13 -17.56 -17.69 4.76
C SER A 13 -16.68 -18.65 5.55
N ALA A 14 -15.88 -18.17 6.51
CA ALA A 14 -15.12 -19.05 7.39
C ALA A 14 -16.05 -19.96 8.21
N THR A 15 -17.09 -19.43 8.84
CA THR A 15 -18.08 -20.26 9.56
C THR A 15 -18.77 -21.27 8.65
N PHE A 16 -19.13 -20.87 7.43
CA PHE A 16 -19.72 -21.79 6.44
C PHE A 16 -18.73 -22.89 6.03
N CYS A 17 -17.47 -22.54 5.74
CA CYS A 17 -16.42 -23.50 5.38
C CYS A 17 -16.18 -24.51 6.50
N LEU A 18 -16.19 -24.07 7.77
CA LEU A 18 -16.11 -24.96 8.92
C LEU A 18 -17.26 -25.98 8.91
N GLY A 19 -18.50 -25.53 8.75
CA GLY A 19 -19.66 -26.42 8.68
C GLY A 19 -19.59 -27.42 7.52
N VAL A 20 -19.12 -26.99 6.34
CA VAL A 20 -18.88 -27.89 5.20
C VAL A 20 -17.83 -28.95 5.54
N MET A 21 -16.71 -28.54 6.16
CA MET A 21 -15.66 -29.49 6.54
C MET A 21 -16.12 -30.48 7.63
N GLN A 22 -16.93 -30.03 8.59
CA GLN A 22 -17.54 -30.91 9.60
C GLN A 22 -18.50 -31.92 8.95
N ALA A 23 -19.36 -31.47 8.03
CA ALA A 23 -20.24 -32.37 7.27
C ALA A 23 -19.45 -33.40 6.43
N LEU A 24 -18.33 -33.00 5.82
CA LEU A 24 -17.43 -33.92 5.10
C LEU A 24 -16.71 -34.89 6.05
N ALA A 25 -16.42 -34.47 7.29
CA ALA A 25 -15.80 -35.31 8.31
C ALA A 25 -16.78 -36.34 8.91
N GLU A 26 -18.08 -36.06 8.88
CA GLU A 26 -19.15 -36.99 9.26
C GLU A 26 -19.57 -37.91 8.10
N ALA A 27 -19.41 -37.46 6.86
CA ALA A 27 -19.76 -38.26 5.69
C ALA A 27 -18.82 -39.46 5.52
N PRO A 28 -19.35 -40.67 5.23
CA PRO A 28 -18.51 -41.84 4.98
C PRO A 28 -17.73 -41.70 3.66
N ALA A 29 -16.53 -42.26 3.60
CA ALA A 29 -15.78 -42.36 2.34
C ALA A 29 -16.51 -43.27 1.34
N PRO A 30 -16.45 -42.97 0.03
CA PRO A 30 -17.18 -43.70 -1.02
C PRO A 30 -16.78 -45.17 -1.15
N ASP A 31 -15.61 -45.58 -0.65
CA ASP A 31 -15.08 -46.95 -0.73
C ASP A 31 -15.13 -47.70 0.63
N GLY A 32 -15.92 -47.20 1.60
CA GLY A 32 -16.12 -47.88 2.88
C GLY A 32 -17.03 -49.12 2.76
N PRO A 33 -16.82 -50.19 3.57
CA PRO A 33 -17.71 -51.35 3.54
C PRO A 33 -19.17 -50.93 3.85
N PRO A 34 -20.20 -51.53 3.22
CA PRO A 34 -21.57 -51.00 3.17
C PRO A 34 -22.36 -50.93 4.48
N ASN A 35 -21.77 -51.22 5.64
CA ASN A 35 -22.50 -51.31 6.92
C ASN A 35 -22.03 -50.23 7.91
N ALA A 36 -22.53 -49.02 7.69
CA ALA A 36 -22.73 -48.04 8.77
C ALA A 36 -23.99 -47.23 8.45
N THR A 37 -25.10 -47.92 8.20
CA THR A 37 -26.41 -47.31 8.27
C THR A 37 -26.62 -46.76 9.68
N ARG A 38 -26.90 -45.46 9.74
CA ARG A 38 -27.48 -44.76 10.91
C ARG A 38 -28.66 -45.56 11.46
N GLU A 39 -28.47 -46.28 12.56
CA GLU A 39 -29.52 -46.35 13.58
C GLU A 39 -29.29 -45.17 14.52
N ALA A 40 -30.14 -44.16 14.35
CA ALA A 40 -30.24 -43.07 15.29
C ALA A 40 -30.91 -43.59 16.57
N SER A 41 -30.11 -43.94 17.57
CA SER A 41 -30.57 -43.97 18.96
C SER A 41 -30.36 -42.57 19.56
N PRO A 42 -31.42 -41.87 19.99
CA PRO A 42 -31.25 -40.64 20.75
C PRO A 42 -30.77 -41.02 22.16
N GLU A 43 -29.82 -40.27 22.71
CA GLU A 43 -29.18 -40.49 24.03
C GLU A 43 -28.03 -41.50 24.08
N ALA A 44 -26.89 -41.15 23.50
CA ALA A 44 -25.60 -41.62 24.03
C ALA A 44 -24.53 -40.53 23.87
N THR A 45 -24.26 -39.84 24.97
CA THR A 45 -23.04 -39.06 25.15
C THR A 45 -21.84 -39.97 24.89
N PRO A 46 -20.81 -39.57 24.11
CA PRO A 46 -19.64 -40.42 23.92
C PRO A 46 -18.83 -40.44 25.22
N GLU A 47 -19.02 -41.48 26.02
CA GLU A 47 -18.21 -41.74 27.21
C GLU A 47 -16.78 -42.08 26.80
N ALA A 48 -15.84 -41.38 27.43
CA ALA A 48 -14.42 -41.59 27.29
C ALA A 48 -13.99 -42.82 28.10
N THR A 49 -13.73 -43.94 27.42
CA THR A 49 -12.87 -45.00 27.94
C THR A 49 -11.77 -45.31 26.91
N PRO A 50 -10.48 -45.17 27.24
CA PRO A 50 -9.40 -45.45 26.32
C PRO A 50 -9.05 -46.94 26.40
N ASN A 51 -9.64 -47.76 25.50
CA ASN A 51 -9.08 -49.08 25.25
C ASN A 51 -7.82 -48.93 24.40
N THR A 52 -6.69 -49.24 25.03
CA THR A 52 -5.34 -49.30 24.47
C THR A 52 -5.17 -50.48 23.51
N SER A 53 -5.80 -50.44 22.33
CA SER A 53 -5.44 -51.35 21.21
C SER A 53 -6.12 -51.02 19.86
N SER A 54 -6.44 -49.75 19.56
CA SER A 54 -6.87 -49.41 18.20
C SER A 54 -5.65 -49.34 17.26
N THR A 55 -5.64 -50.20 16.24
CA THR A 55 -4.74 -50.07 15.09
C THR A 55 -4.95 -48.71 14.41
N PRO A 56 -3.95 -48.16 13.68
CA PRO A 56 -4.04 -46.82 13.06
C PRO A 56 -5.29 -46.58 12.19
N ALA A 57 -5.89 -47.66 11.70
CA ALA A 57 -7.05 -47.68 10.81
C ALA A 57 -8.41 -47.48 11.51
N ASP A 58 -8.51 -47.51 12.84
CA ASP A 58 -9.79 -47.51 13.57
C ASP A 58 -10.17 -46.18 14.22
N THR A 59 -9.55 -45.07 13.80
CA THR A 59 -10.02 -43.73 14.24
C THR A 59 -11.16 -43.26 13.31
N PRO A 60 -12.37 -42.94 13.83
CA PRO A 60 -13.55 -42.60 13.01
C PRO A 60 -13.37 -41.45 12.01
N GLY A 61 -12.36 -40.58 12.20
CA GLY A 61 -12.07 -39.43 11.34
C GLY A 61 -11.29 -39.74 10.06
N THR A 62 -10.46 -40.78 10.04
CA THR A 62 -9.59 -41.08 8.89
C THR A 62 -10.30 -41.86 7.78
N ARG A 63 -11.51 -42.37 8.04
CA ARG A 63 -12.41 -42.99 7.04
C ARG A 63 -13.50 -42.05 6.51
N SER A 64 -13.42 -40.77 6.85
CA SER A 64 -14.37 -39.76 6.37
C SER A 64 -14.10 -39.36 4.92
N LEU A 65 -15.12 -38.80 4.26
CA LEU A 65 -14.96 -38.20 2.94
C LEU A 65 -13.92 -37.07 2.96
N LEU A 66 -13.80 -36.33 4.07
CA LEU A 66 -12.79 -35.29 4.23
C LEU A 66 -11.35 -35.84 4.14
N ALA A 67 -11.10 -37.03 4.68
CA ALA A 67 -9.77 -37.66 4.64
C ALA A 67 -9.36 -38.14 3.23
N GLN A 68 -10.25 -38.05 2.24
CA GLN A 68 -9.99 -38.44 0.85
C GLN A 68 -9.40 -37.30 -0.01
N PHE A 69 -9.27 -36.10 0.54
CA PHE A 69 -8.72 -34.94 -0.18
C PHE A 69 -7.22 -34.78 0.11
N ASP A 70 -6.42 -34.80 -0.94
CA ASP A 70 -4.96 -34.63 -0.86
C ASP A 70 -4.55 -33.16 -0.93
N TYR A 71 -5.39 -32.32 -1.55
CA TYR A 71 -5.14 -30.89 -1.74
C TYR A 71 -6.22 -30.05 -1.09
N LEU A 72 -5.82 -28.98 -0.43
CA LEU A 72 -6.69 -27.97 0.13
C LEU A 72 -6.33 -26.62 -0.50
N SER A 73 -7.21 -26.02 -1.29
CA SER A 73 -6.97 -24.72 -1.92
C SER A 73 -7.85 -23.66 -1.28
N THR A 74 -7.27 -22.57 -0.78
CA THR A 74 -8.03 -21.59 -0.01
C THR A 74 -7.82 -20.16 -0.44
N VAL A 75 -8.87 -19.34 -0.26
CA VAL A 75 -8.86 -17.88 -0.44
C VAL A 75 -9.67 -17.23 0.69
N SER A 76 -9.17 -16.13 1.24
CA SER A 76 -9.85 -15.27 2.21
C SER A 76 -10.38 -16.05 3.43
N GLY A 77 -11.69 -16.05 3.71
CA GLY A 77 -12.30 -16.76 4.84
C GLY A 77 -12.10 -18.28 4.79
N GLY A 78 -11.96 -18.85 3.58
CA GLY A 78 -11.55 -20.25 3.42
C GLY A 78 -10.13 -20.48 3.93
N GLY A 79 -9.25 -19.48 3.82
CA GLY A 79 -7.89 -19.51 4.37
C GLY A 79 -7.88 -19.52 5.90
N TYR A 80 -8.87 -18.92 6.56
CA TYR A 80 -8.96 -18.94 8.03
C TYR A 80 -9.18 -20.36 8.52
N ILE A 81 -10.16 -21.06 7.96
CA ILE A 81 -10.46 -22.44 8.33
C ILE A 81 -9.42 -23.42 7.80
N GLY A 82 -8.96 -23.26 6.55
CA GLY A 82 -7.94 -24.15 6.00
C GLY A 82 -6.63 -24.07 6.78
N SER A 83 -6.26 -22.88 7.25
CA SER A 83 -5.10 -22.73 8.11
C SER A 83 -5.26 -23.36 9.49
N PHE A 84 -6.42 -23.16 10.11
CA PHE A 84 -6.79 -23.82 11.37
C PHE A 84 -6.70 -25.34 11.21
N PHE A 85 -7.35 -25.90 10.18
CA PHE A 85 -7.38 -27.34 9.96
C PHE A 85 -5.97 -27.92 9.77
N THR A 86 -5.19 -27.38 8.83
CA THR A 86 -3.82 -27.83 8.59
C THR A 86 -2.92 -27.63 9.82
N SER A 87 -3.13 -26.57 10.61
CA SER A 87 -2.34 -26.35 11.82
C SER A 87 -2.54 -27.42 12.89
N LEU A 88 -3.69 -28.12 12.92
CA LEU A 88 -3.92 -29.24 13.84
C LEU A 88 -3.01 -30.43 13.57
N PHE A 89 -2.51 -30.59 12.33
CA PHE A 89 -1.59 -31.66 11.96
C PHE A 89 -0.15 -31.39 12.40
N VAL A 90 0.17 -30.18 12.87
CA VAL A 90 1.50 -29.84 13.36
C VAL A 90 1.77 -30.61 14.66
N PRO A 91 2.81 -31.47 14.72
CA PRO A 91 3.12 -32.25 15.92
C PRO A 91 3.33 -31.36 17.15
N GLY A 92 2.73 -31.72 18.29
CA GLY A 92 2.85 -30.94 19.53
C GLY A 92 1.97 -29.70 19.62
N ARG A 93 1.17 -29.38 18.57
CA ARG A 93 0.35 -28.16 18.50
C ARG A 93 -0.90 -28.23 19.38
N LEU A 94 -1.81 -29.16 19.07
CA LEU A 94 -3.05 -29.34 19.84
C LEU A 94 -2.81 -30.14 21.12
N ARG A 95 -1.97 -31.17 21.07
CA ARG A 95 -1.55 -31.98 22.21
C ARG A 95 -0.02 -31.99 22.27
N ARG A 96 0.56 -31.48 23.35
CA ARG A 96 2.02 -31.43 23.53
C ARG A 96 2.60 -32.85 23.49
N GLY A 97 3.72 -33.01 22.77
CA GLY A 97 4.40 -34.30 22.61
C GLY A 97 3.75 -35.29 21.64
N SER A 98 2.71 -34.88 20.89
CA SER A 98 2.06 -35.77 19.92
C SER A 98 2.99 -36.16 18.77
N SER A 99 2.94 -37.42 18.34
CA SER A 99 3.60 -37.85 17.09
C SER A 99 2.86 -37.28 15.87
N PRO A 100 3.48 -37.24 14.68
CA PRO A 100 2.81 -36.79 13.46
C PRO A 100 1.52 -37.55 13.14
N LEU A 101 1.52 -38.87 13.36
CA LEU A 101 0.34 -39.71 13.17
C LEU A 101 -0.78 -39.34 14.16
N GLN A 102 -0.42 -39.13 15.42
CA GLN A 102 -1.39 -38.76 16.45
C GLN A 102 -1.97 -37.37 16.20
N ALA A 103 -1.15 -36.40 15.75
CA ALA A 103 -1.61 -35.07 15.36
C ALA A 103 -2.62 -35.14 14.20
N ALA A 104 -2.36 -35.99 13.19
CA ALA A 104 -3.29 -36.20 12.08
C ALA A 104 -4.63 -36.82 12.54
N GLN A 105 -4.58 -37.82 13.42
CA GLN A 105 -5.78 -38.43 14.00
C GLN A 105 -6.60 -37.41 14.82
N ASP A 106 -5.92 -36.63 15.67
CA ASP A 106 -6.55 -35.59 16.48
C ASP A 106 -7.14 -34.48 15.59
N ALA A 107 -6.51 -34.13 14.46
CA ALA A 107 -7.00 -33.14 13.51
C ALA A 107 -8.34 -33.56 12.86
N TYR A 108 -8.43 -34.79 12.32
CA TYR A 108 -9.68 -35.29 11.75
C TYR A 108 -10.77 -35.46 12.81
N ARG A 109 -10.42 -35.97 13.99
CA ARG A 109 -11.36 -36.10 15.12
C ARG A 109 -11.89 -34.74 15.58
N THR A 110 -11.06 -33.69 15.51
CA THR A 110 -11.46 -32.32 15.89
C THR A 110 -12.66 -31.84 15.08
N LEU A 111 -12.71 -32.16 13.79
CA LEU A 111 -13.82 -31.75 12.92
C LEU A 111 -15.10 -32.59 13.09
N GLN A 112 -15.05 -33.68 13.85
CA GLN A 112 -16.23 -34.49 14.19
C GLN A 112 -16.87 -34.05 15.51
N TYR A 113 -16.22 -33.18 16.29
CA TYR A 113 -16.85 -32.63 17.47
C TYR A 113 -17.87 -31.56 17.09
N GLU A 114 -19.08 -31.70 17.62
CA GLU A 114 -19.98 -30.57 17.69
C GLU A 114 -19.38 -29.48 18.59
N PRO A 115 -19.48 -28.21 18.20
CA PRO A 115 -19.03 -27.12 19.05
C PRO A 115 -19.83 -27.15 20.35
N PRO A 116 -19.21 -27.28 21.53
CA PRO A 116 -19.93 -27.15 22.78
C PRO A 116 -20.48 -25.72 22.95
N GLY A 117 -21.18 -25.49 24.06
CA GLY A 117 -21.58 -24.15 24.48
C GLY A 117 -20.38 -23.22 24.78
N ARG A 118 -20.59 -22.16 25.56
CA ARG A 118 -19.53 -21.22 25.95
C ARG A 118 -18.41 -21.91 26.73
N ILE A 119 -17.14 -21.62 26.41
CA ILE A 119 -15.98 -22.14 27.16
C ILE A 119 -15.98 -21.51 28.56
N ARG A 120 -15.82 -22.32 29.61
CA ARG A 120 -15.58 -21.81 30.97
C ARG A 120 -14.15 -22.12 31.40
N THR A 121 -13.56 -21.23 32.19
CA THR A 121 -12.19 -21.40 32.73
C THR A 121 -12.04 -22.59 33.67
N GLY A 122 -13.15 -23.19 34.11
CA GLY A 122 -13.16 -24.41 34.92
C GLY A 122 -13.30 -25.71 34.12
N ASP A 123 -13.52 -25.63 32.80
CA ASP A 123 -13.66 -26.80 31.95
C ASP A 123 -12.28 -27.39 31.62
N VAL A 124 -12.11 -28.70 31.82
CA VAL A 124 -10.86 -29.40 31.51
C VAL A 124 -11.02 -30.12 30.18
N TYR A 125 -10.17 -29.77 29.21
CA TYR A 125 -10.21 -30.33 27.85
C TYR A 125 -9.07 -31.33 27.56
N SER A 126 -8.36 -31.80 28.58
CA SER A 126 -7.22 -32.73 28.45
C SER A 126 -7.56 -33.97 27.62
N ASP A 127 -8.78 -34.49 27.81
CA ASP A 127 -9.21 -35.77 27.25
C ASP A 127 -9.68 -35.62 25.80
N ALA A 128 -10.15 -34.44 25.43
CA ALA A 128 -10.67 -34.12 24.10
C ALA A 128 -10.30 -32.68 23.70
N PRO A 129 -9.01 -32.41 23.40
CA PRO A 129 -8.55 -31.06 23.13
C PRO A 129 -9.18 -30.46 21.86
N GLY A 130 -9.63 -31.30 20.92
CA GLY A 130 -10.40 -30.86 19.76
C GLY A 130 -11.74 -30.20 20.09
N ARG A 131 -12.40 -30.58 21.21
CA ARG A 131 -13.61 -29.88 21.67
C ARG A 131 -13.30 -28.44 22.07
N ALA A 132 -12.16 -28.20 22.72
CA ALA A 132 -11.71 -26.85 23.07
C ALA A 132 -11.44 -26.00 21.82
N ALA A 133 -10.81 -26.60 20.81
CA ALA A 133 -10.49 -25.93 19.56
C ALA A 133 -11.76 -25.43 18.83
N VAL A 134 -12.77 -26.30 18.67
CA VAL A 134 -14.04 -25.93 18.01
C VAL A 134 -14.84 -24.95 18.87
N ALA A 135 -14.84 -25.11 20.19
CA ALA A 135 -15.45 -24.14 21.11
C ALA A 135 -14.83 -22.75 20.98
N TRP A 136 -13.50 -22.68 20.83
CA TRP A 136 -12.78 -21.43 20.72
C TRP A 136 -13.13 -20.71 19.43
N LEU A 137 -13.21 -21.44 18.31
CA LEU A 137 -13.66 -20.88 17.03
C LEU A 137 -15.08 -20.33 17.11
N ARG A 138 -15.98 -21.03 17.83
CA ARG A 138 -17.37 -20.59 18.00
C ARG A 138 -17.47 -19.30 18.82
N GLU A 139 -16.71 -19.20 19.91
CA GLU A 139 -16.72 -18.04 20.80
C GLU A 139 -15.98 -16.83 20.19
N ASN A 140 -14.86 -17.08 19.52
CA ASN A 140 -13.94 -16.04 19.06
C ASN A 140 -13.98 -15.81 17.54
N GLY A 141 -14.83 -16.52 16.78
CA GLY A 141 -14.95 -16.33 15.33
C GLY A 141 -15.34 -14.89 14.94
N ARG A 142 -16.04 -14.17 15.82
CA ARG A 142 -16.41 -12.75 15.66
C ARG A 142 -15.38 -11.76 16.18
N TYR A 143 -14.23 -12.22 16.69
CA TYR A 143 -13.21 -11.35 17.29
C TYR A 143 -12.58 -10.34 16.31
N LEU A 144 -12.87 -10.42 14.99
CA LEU A 144 -12.46 -9.39 14.03
C LEU A 144 -13.31 -8.12 14.09
N THR A 145 -14.54 -8.15 14.60
CA THR A 145 -15.38 -6.95 14.76
C THR A 145 -15.11 -6.30 16.13
N PRO A 146 -14.79 -5.00 16.20
CA PRO A 146 -14.63 -4.30 17.49
C PRO A 146 -15.98 -4.21 18.19
N THR A 147 -16.07 -4.68 19.44
CA THR A 147 -17.34 -4.77 20.19
C THR A 147 -17.37 -3.93 21.47
N GLY A 148 -16.57 -2.86 21.57
CA GLY A 148 -16.61 -1.99 22.75
C GLY A 148 -15.80 -0.70 22.64
N ALA A 149 -16.04 0.22 23.60
CA ALA A 149 -15.37 1.52 23.66
C ALA A 149 -13.84 1.40 23.85
N GLY A 150 -13.36 0.38 24.58
CA GLY A 150 -11.92 0.12 24.75
C GLY A 150 -11.23 -0.29 23.45
N ASP A 151 -11.87 -1.12 22.64
CA ASP A 151 -11.39 -1.52 21.31
C ASP A 151 -11.31 -0.31 20.36
N ASN A 152 -12.28 0.61 20.44
CA ASN A 152 -12.28 1.84 19.67
C ASN A 152 -11.14 2.78 20.08
N LEU A 153 -10.85 2.88 21.38
CA LEU A 153 -9.72 3.68 21.88
C LEU A 153 -8.37 3.09 21.44
N TYR A 154 -8.22 1.77 21.51
CA TYR A 154 -7.02 1.08 21.02
C TYR A 154 -6.85 1.31 19.51
N ALA A 155 -7.92 1.14 18.72
CA ALA A 155 -7.91 1.43 17.29
C ALA A 155 -7.54 2.89 17.01
N ALA A 156 -8.11 3.85 17.75
CA ALA A 156 -7.76 5.27 17.63
C ALA A 156 -6.27 5.52 17.94
N ALA A 157 -5.72 4.91 18.99
CA ALA A 157 -4.30 5.02 19.32
C ALA A 157 -3.39 4.46 18.21
N VAL A 158 -3.74 3.31 17.64
CA VAL A 158 -3.03 2.73 16.48
C VAL A 158 -3.09 3.66 15.28
N ILE A 159 -4.25 4.26 15.01
CA ILE A 159 -4.45 5.20 13.90
C ILE A 159 -3.58 6.45 14.09
N VAL A 160 -3.62 7.08 15.27
CA VAL A 160 -2.82 8.27 15.57
C VAL A 160 -1.34 7.96 15.47
N ARG A 161 -0.88 6.82 16.02
CA ARG A 161 0.51 6.36 15.92
C ARG A 161 0.93 6.19 14.45
N ASN A 162 0.11 5.50 13.66
CA ASN A 162 0.43 5.26 12.24
C ASN A 162 0.39 6.57 11.44
N TRP A 163 -0.52 7.49 11.76
CA TRP A 163 -0.58 8.81 11.13
C TRP A 163 0.67 9.65 11.44
N MET A 164 1.08 9.72 12.71
CA MET A 164 2.32 10.42 13.11
C MET A 164 3.54 9.86 12.40
N ALA A 165 3.61 8.54 12.26
CA ALA A 165 4.72 7.92 11.59
C ALA A 165 4.69 8.11 10.06
N MET A 166 3.50 8.16 9.45
CA MET A 166 3.35 8.58 8.05
C MET A 166 3.80 10.04 7.85
N GLN A 167 3.42 10.93 8.78
CA GLN A 167 3.89 12.32 8.79
C GLN A 167 5.41 12.39 8.95
N TYR A 168 6.01 11.56 9.79
CA TYR A 168 7.47 11.51 9.94
C TYR A 168 8.17 11.12 8.62
N VAL A 169 7.68 10.08 7.93
CA VAL A 169 8.26 9.63 6.66
C VAL A 169 8.06 10.65 5.54
N ILE A 170 6.80 10.99 5.23
CA ILE A 170 6.46 11.92 4.14
C ILE A 170 7.00 13.32 4.45
N GLY A 171 6.85 13.75 5.69
CA GLY A 171 7.33 15.03 6.18
C GLY A 171 8.83 15.18 6.09
N SER A 172 9.62 14.16 6.41
CA SER A 172 11.08 14.22 6.25
C SER A 172 11.49 14.51 4.80
N ALA A 173 10.87 13.82 3.83
CA ALA A 173 11.15 14.02 2.41
C ALA A 173 10.66 15.38 1.90
N LEU A 174 9.43 15.79 2.29
CA LEU A 174 8.89 17.10 1.96
C LEU A 174 9.73 18.23 2.56
N LEU A 175 10.16 18.10 3.80
CA LEU A 175 10.96 19.12 4.48
C LEU A 175 12.31 19.33 3.79
N VAL A 176 12.96 18.26 3.30
CA VAL A 176 14.18 18.38 2.47
C VAL A 176 13.88 19.18 1.21
N LEU A 177 12.85 18.79 0.45
CA LEU A 177 12.49 19.45 -0.79
C LEU A 177 12.16 20.92 -0.57
N LEU A 178 11.29 21.22 0.38
CA LEU A 178 10.78 22.56 0.66
C LEU A 178 11.88 23.47 1.25
N ALA A 179 12.70 22.97 2.17
CA ALA A 179 13.83 23.74 2.71
C ALA A 179 14.90 24.02 1.64
N ALA A 180 15.20 23.05 0.78
CA ALA A 180 16.12 23.24 -0.33
C ALA A 180 15.60 24.24 -1.36
N LEU A 181 14.30 24.17 -1.70
CA LEU A 181 13.64 25.14 -2.59
C LEU A 181 13.66 26.54 -1.96
N ALA A 182 13.29 26.68 -0.70
CA ALA A 182 13.31 27.96 0.01
C ALA A 182 14.74 28.56 0.09
N LEU A 183 15.75 27.73 0.39
CA LEU A 183 17.15 28.15 0.37
C LEU A 183 17.61 28.56 -1.03
N GLY A 184 17.20 27.82 -2.05
CA GLY A 184 17.47 28.12 -3.46
C GLY A 184 16.86 29.46 -3.88
N LEU A 185 15.59 29.68 -3.55
CA LEU A 185 14.88 30.94 -3.79
C LEU A 185 15.56 32.10 -3.08
N HIS A 186 15.93 31.94 -1.80
CA HIS A 186 16.64 32.96 -1.01
C HIS A 186 18.03 33.32 -1.59
N LYS A 187 18.75 32.34 -2.15
CA LYS A 187 20.00 32.61 -2.88
C LYS A 187 19.75 33.26 -4.25
N ALA A 188 18.68 32.87 -4.94
CA ALA A 188 18.30 33.43 -6.23
C ALA A 188 17.87 34.90 -6.10
N THR A 189 17.08 35.27 -5.08
CA THR A 189 16.70 36.68 -4.85
C THR A 189 17.89 37.57 -4.53
N ARG A 190 18.94 37.03 -3.90
CA ARG A 190 20.21 37.76 -3.67
C ARG A 190 21.06 37.96 -4.93
N THR A 191 20.91 37.09 -5.93
CA THR A 191 21.74 37.12 -7.15
C THR A 191 21.03 37.80 -8.31
N TRP A 192 19.70 37.75 -8.37
CA TRP A 192 18.87 38.30 -9.45
C TRP A 192 17.95 39.41 -8.93
N PRO A 193 18.29 40.69 -9.16
CA PRO A 193 17.51 41.83 -8.68
C PRO A 193 16.05 41.84 -9.15
N GLY A 194 15.78 41.35 -10.38
CA GLY A 194 14.40 41.28 -10.89
C GLY A 194 13.53 40.26 -10.15
N LEU A 195 14.11 39.13 -9.72
CA LEU A 195 13.39 38.14 -8.92
C LEU A 195 13.08 38.68 -7.52
N TRP A 196 14.03 39.42 -6.94
CA TRP A 196 13.85 40.14 -5.69
C TRP A 196 12.66 41.10 -5.76
N GLN A 197 12.64 42.00 -6.76
CA GLN A 197 11.56 42.97 -6.95
C GLN A 197 10.22 42.26 -7.06
N SER A 198 10.15 41.20 -7.87
CA SER A 198 8.91 40.43 -8.01
C SER A 198 8.43 39.77 -6.71
N GLU A 199 9.32 39.23 -5.88
CA GLU A 199 8.91 38.64 -4.58
C GLU A 199 8.43 39.70 -3.59
N MET A 200 9.03 40.90 -3.63
CA MET A 200 8.60 42.04 -2.82
C MET A 200 7.23 42.54 -3.26
N ASP A 201 7.04 42.75 -4.57
CA ASP A 201 5.79 43.24 -5.16
C ASP A 201 4.64 42.26 -4.89
N LEU A 202 4.86 40.95 -5.11
CA LEU A 202 3.84 39.92 -4.86
C LEU A 202 3.42 39.84 -3.38
N LEU A 203 4.35 40.10 -2.44
CA LEU A 203 4.02 40.15 -1.01
C LEU A 203 3.30 41.45 -0.66
N HIS A 204 3.76 42.58 -1.22
CA HIS A 204 3.15 43.89 -1.01
C HIS A 204 1.70 43.92 -1.49
N ASP A 205 1.44 43.47 -2.73
CA ASP A 205 0.11 43.40 -3.33
C ASP A 205 -0.84 42.52 -2.51
N ALA A 206 -0.35 41.35 -2.04
CA ALA A 206 -1.14 40.45 -1.21
C ALA A 206 -1.53 41.09 0.13
N ARG A 207 -0.60 41.80 0.77
CA ARG A 207 -0.86 42.49 2.04
C ARG A 207 -1.81 43.68 1.86
N GLN A 208 -1.62 44.45 0.80
CA GLN A 208 -2.49 45.57 0.48
C GLN A 208 -3.93 45.09 0.27
N ALA A 209 -4.13 44.05 -0.54
CA ALA A 209 -5.44 43.46 -0.75
C ALA A 209 -6.11 43.00 0.56
N ILE A 210 -5.37 42.34 1.47
CA ILE A 210 -5.91 41.94 2.78
C ILE A 210 -6.32 43.16 3.63
N ASN A 211 -5.49 44.21 3.63
CA ASN A 211 -5.78 45.44 4.37
C ASN A 211 -6.99 46.20 3.80
N ASP A 212 -7.19 46.14 2.50
CA ASP A 212 -8.34 46.74 1.79
C ASP A 212 -9.63 45.91 1.97
N GLY A 213 -9.55 44.75 2.63
CA GLY A 213 -10.69 43.85 2.87
C GLY A 213 -10.98 42.88 1.73
N ASP A 214 -10.11 42.84 0.71
CA ASP A 214 -10.18 41.93 -0.43
C ASP A 214 -9.49 40.57 -0.15
N LEU A 215 -9.71 39.60 -1.04
CA LEU A 215 -9.03 38.30 -0.98
C LEU A 215 -7.58 38.43 -1.48
N GLY A 216 -6.65 38.75 -0.58
CA GLY A 216 -5.22 38.81 -0.92
C GLY A 216 -4.59 37.42 -1.05
N ILE A 217 -4.03 37.14 -2.23
CA ILE A 217 -3.33 35.88 -2.53
C ILE A 217 -1.84 36.18 -2.65
N TRP A 218 -1.01 35.50 -1.84
CA TRP A 218 0.43 35.61 -1.95
C TRP A 218 0.97 34.59 -2.96
N TRP A 219 1.05 35.01 -4.22
CA TRP A 219 1.52 34.17 -5.33
C TRP A 219 2.97 33.71 -5.16
N SER A 220 3.23 32.46 -5.53
CA SER A 220 4.58 31.88 -5.49
C SER A 220 5.38 32.18 -6.75
N SER A 221 6.64 32.60 -6.59
CA SER A 221 7.60 32.66 -7.71
C SER A 221 7.87 31.31 -8.38
N TYR A 222 7.54 30.19 -7.73
CA TYR A 222 7.67 28.86 -8.35
C TYR A 222 6.70 28.66 -9.52
N LEU A 223 5.68 29.52 -9.69
CA LEU A 223 4.80 29.50 -10.87
C LEU A 223 5.53 29.85 -12.18
N TRP A 224 6.74 30.41 -12.12
CA TRP A 224 7.61 30.53 -13.30
C TRP A 224 8.24 29.21 -13.75
N MET A 225 8.42 28.24 -12.84
CA MET A 225 9.00 26.94 -13.18
C MET A 225 8.21 26.17 -14.26
N PRO A 226 6.86 26.06 -14.22
CA PRO A 226 6.12 25.43 -15.31
C PRO A 226 6.23 26.20 -16.64
N VAL A 227 6.36 27.53 -16.63
CA VAL A 227 6.58 28.32 -17.85
C VAL A 227 7.93 27.98 -18.47
N VAL A 228 9.01 28.01 -17.66
CA VAL A 228 10.36 27.64 -18.09
C VAL A 228 10.40 26.19 -18.57
N SER A 229 9.75 25.28 -17.84
CA SER A 229 9.64 23.87 -18.19
C SER A 229 8.90 23.65 -19.53
N THR A 230 7.85 24.43 -19.79
CA THR A 230 7.12 24.38 -21.06
C THR A 230 8.04 24.74 -22.22
N VAL A 231 8.78 25.84 -22.09
CA VAL A 231 9.71 26.34 -23.12
C VAL A 231 10.85 25.35 -23.37
N LEU A 232 11.43 24.77 -22.32
CA LEU A 232 12.63 23.92 -22.43
C LEU A 232 12.32 22.43 -22.68
N PHE A 233 11.19 21.92 -22.21
CA PHE A 233 10.91 20.48 -22.22
C PHE A 233 9.66 20.11 -23.00
N VAL A 234 8.64 20.97 -23.10
CA VAL A 234 7.38 20.65 -23.80
C VAL A 234 7.41 21.09 -25.26
N LEU A 235 7.83 22.33 -25.53
CA LEU A 235 7.89 22.86 -26.90
C LEU A 235 8.88 22.11 -27.79
N PRO A 236 10.12 21.77 -27.36
CA PRO A 236 11.07 21.09 -28.24
C PRO A 236 10.59 19.73 -28.78
N PRO A 237 10.08 18.78 -27.96
CA PRO A 237 9.52 17.54 -28.50
C PRO A 237 8.23 17.76 -29.30
N GLY A 238 7.44 18.79 -28.98
CA GLY A 238 6.27 19.19 -29.75
C GLY A 238 6.62 19.64 -31.17
N ILE A 239 7.68 20.44 -31.32
CA ILE A 239 8.24 20.85 -32.62
C ILE A 239 8.86 19.64 -33.34
N ALA A 240 9.68 18.86 -32.63
CA ALA A 240 10.38 17.69 -33.17
C ALA A 240 9.43 16.66 -33.80
N TYR A 241 8.26 16.44 -33.19
CA TYR A 241 7.23 15.55 -33.72
C TYR A 241 6.84 15.87 -35.18
N TRP A 242 6.78 17.16 -35.55
CA TRP A 242 6.40 17.60 -36.89
C TRP A 242 7.57 17.60 -37.88
N LEU A 243 8.81 17.54 -37.39
CA LEU A 243 9.99 17.48 -38.26
C LEU A 243 10.13 16.13 -38.96
N VAL A 244 9.48 15.07 -38.48
CA VAL A 244 9.54 13.73 -39.09
C VAL A 244 8.13 13.24 -39.42
N TYR A 245 7.81 13.17 -40.72
CA TYR A 245 6.53 12.72 -41.23
C TYR A 245 6.68 11.50 -42.16
N PRO A 246 5.65 10.62 -42.24
CA PRO A 246 5.64 9.51 -43.17
C PRO A 246 5.47 10.06 -44.59
N THR A 247 6.26 9.52 -45.53
CA THR A 247 6.15 9.86 -46.96
C THR A 247 5.62 8.69 -47.78
N SER A 248 5.35 7.56 -47.13
CA SER A 248 4.82 6.34 -47.73
C SER A 248 3.98 5.60 -46.70
N ASP A 249 3.07 4.74 -47.15
CA ASP A 249 2.26 3.87 -46.28
C ASP A 249 3.07 2.69 -45.69
N ASN A 250 4.38 2.61 -45.96
CA ASN A 250 5.23 1.56 -45.41
C ASN A 250 5.50 1.79 -43.91
N PRO A 251 5.03 0.91 -43.01
CA PRO A 251 5.23 1.07 -41.57
C PRO A 251 6.70 0.95 -41.13
N GLN A 252 7.56 0.36 -41.96
CA GLN A 252 9.00 0.18 -41.73
C GLN A 252 9.85 1.28 -42.38
N GLN A 253 9.25 2.39 -42.81
CA GLN A 253 9.99 3.49 -43.44
C GLN A 253 11.14 3.98 -42.53
N PRO A 254 12.40 3.95 -43.00
CA PRO A 254 13.53 4.45 -42.23
C PRO A 254 13.49 5.97 -42.12
N VAL A 255 13.87 6.51 -40.96
CA VAL A 255 13.94 7.96 -40.78
C VAL A 255 15.20 8.53 -41.43
N ARG A 256 15.03 9.59 -42.23
CA ARG A 256 16.13 10.42 -42.71
C ARG A 256 16.38 11.53 -41.69
N ALA A 257 17.58 11.56 -41.10
CA ALA A 257 17.92 12.51 -40.03
C ALA A 257 17.93 13.97 -40.49
N LEU A 258 18.31 14.24 -41.74
CA LEU A 258 18.34 15.57 -42.35
C LEU A 258 17.36 15.62 -43.54
N ASN A 259 16.07 15.63 -43.24
CA ASN A 259 15.06 15.85 -44.27
C ASN A 259 14.87 17.37 -44.53
N GLY A 260 14.11 17.72 -45.57
CA GLY A 260 13.86 19.12 -45.92
C GLY A 260 13.23 19.94 -44.79
N ALA A 261 12.38 19.33 -43.95
CA ALA A 261 11.78 20.02 -42.81
C ALA A 261 12.81 20.40 -41.75
N VAL A 262 13.70 19.48 -41.36
CA VAL A 262 14.80 19.76 -40.42
C VAL A 262 15.71 20.86 -40.95
N LEU A 263 16.11 20.77 -42.22
CA LEU A 263 16.99 21.78 -42.85
C LEU A 263 16.33 23.16 -42.91
N LEU A 264 15.04 23.22 -43.27
CA LEU A 264 14.29 24.48 -43.31
C LEU A 264 14.11 25.08 -41.92
N THR A 265 13.85 24.26 -40.89
CA THR A 265 13.75 24.73 -39.51
C THR A 265 15.10 25.23 -38.96
N MET A 266 16.21 24.57 -39.32
CA MET A 266 17.56 25.07 -38.99
C MET A 266 17.83 26.43 -39.64
N LEU A 267 17.51 26.58 -40.93
CA LEU A 267 17.66 27.84 -41.65
C LEU A 267 16.79 28.95 -41.03
N LEU A 268 15.52 28.66 -40.77
CA LEU A 268 14.60 29.61 -40.14
C LEU A 268 15.07 30.02 -38.75
N GLY A 269 15.55 29.07 -37.95
CA GLY A 269 16.13 29.34 -36.64
C GLY A 269 17.35 30.27 -36.73
N ALA A 270 18.26 30.02 -37.69
CA ALA A 270 19.42 30.88 -37.93
C ALA A 270 19.01 32.30 -38.38
N LEU A 271 18.00 32.43 -39.25
CA LEU A 271 17.48 33.73 -39.69
C LEU A 271 16.88 34.53 -38.53
N PHE A 272 16.12 33.90 -37.64
CA PHE A 272 15.57 34.58 -36.45
C PHE A 272 16.66 35.01 -35.46
N LEU A 273 17.71 34.21 -35.27
CA LEU A 273 18.87 34.62 -34.46
C LEU A 273 19.64 35.78 -35.10
N ALA A 274 19.83 35.77 -36.42
CA ALA A 274 20.43 36.88 -37.15
C ALA A 274 19.57 38.16 -37.06
N ALA A 275 18.24 38.03 -37.19
CA ALA A 275 17.30 39.12 -37.02
C ALA A 275 17.34 39.70 -35.60
N SER A 276 17.47 38.86 -34.56
CA SER A 276 17.68 39.34 -33.19
C SER A 276 18.91 40.22 -33.06
N LEU A 277 20.05 39.81 -33.64
CA LEU A 277 21.29 40.58 -33.59
C LEU A 277 21.15 41.88 -34.39
N TRP A 278 20.45 41.84 -35.53
CA TRP A 278 20.16 43.01 -36.35
C TRP A 278 19.32 44.06 -35.62
N PHE A 279 18.23 43.65 -34.96
CA PHE A 279 17.41 44.55 -34.14
C PHE A 279 18.18 45.08 -32.93
N GLN A 280 19.14 44.35 -32.37
CA GLN A 280 20.00 44.93 -31.33
C GLN A 280 20.97 45.99 -31.87
N ALA A 281 21.36 45.89 -33.15
CA ALA A 281 22.38 46.75 -33.74
C ALA A 281 21.85 48.05 -34.36
N ILE A 282 20.65 48.05 -34.96
CA ILE A 282 20.18 49.18 -35.80
C ILE A 282 19.03 49.98 -35.17
N GLU A 283 18.04 49.30 -34.58
CA GLU A 283 16.93 49.93 -33.88
C GLU A 283 16.68 49.16 -32.58
N PRO A 284 17.15 49.66 -31.41
CA PRO A 284 17.16 48.92 -30.14
C PRO A 284 15.75 48.74 -29.54
N ASN A 285 14.88 48.06 -30.28
CA ASN A 285 13.62 47.52 -29.79
C ASN A 285 13.93 46.19 -29.11
N MET A 286 14.32 46.29 -27.84
CA MET A 286 14.76 45.15 -27.03
C MET A 286 13.72 44.04 -26.92
N ARG A 287 12.42 44.38 -27.02
CA ARG A 287 11.32 43.39 -26.98
C ARG A 287 11.27 42.55 -28.25
N VAL A 288 11.38 43.17 -29.42
CA VAL A 288 11.36 42.48 -30.71
C VAL A 288 12.60 41.63 -30.89
N ALA A 289 13.78 42.18 -30.55
CA ALA A 289 15.02 41.42 -30.56
C ALA A 289 14.94 40.16 -29.67
N TYR A 290 14.44 40.31 -28.43
CA TYR A 290 14.26 39.18 -27.52
C TYR A 290 13.26 38.14 -28.07
N ALA A 291 12.14 38.57 -28.66
CA ALA A 291 11.18 37.66 -29.29
C ALA A 291 11.82 36.87 -30.44
N CYS A 292 12.57 37.53 -31.33
CA CYS A 292 13.31 36.87 -32.40
C CYS A 292 14.35 35.87 -31.86
N PHE A 293 15.07 36.24 -30.79
CA PHE A 293 16.02 35.34 -30.13
C PHE A 293 15.34 34.08 -29.61
N VAL A 294 14.23 34.23 -28.87
CA VAL A 294 13.49 33.10 -28.30
C VAL A 294 12.94 32.17 -29.38
N ILE A 295 12.39 32.73 -30.47
CA ILE A 295 11.88 31.94 -31.60
C ILE A 295 13.02 31.16 -32.27
N GLY A 296 14.14 31.82 -32.54
CA GLY A 296 15.32 31.20 -33.13
C GLY A 296 15.87 30.08 -32.25
N LEU A 297 15.99 30.32 -30.94
CA LEU A 297 16.43 29.33 -29.96
C LEU A 297 15.48 28.12 -29.89
N LEU A 298 14.16 28.35 -29.86
CA LEU A 298 13.16 27.27 -29.84
C LEU A 298 13.22 26.39 -31.09
N ALA A 299 13.43 26.97 -32.27
CA ALA A 299 13.60 26.20 -33.50
C ALA A 299 14.82 25.27 -33.41
N TRP A 300 15.95 25.77 -32.92
CA TRP A 300 17.17 24.97 -32.72
C TRP A 300 17.03 23.93 -31.61
N LEU A 301 16.34 24.24 -30.52
CA LEU A 301 16.00 23.26 -29.48
C LEU A 301 15.11 22.14 -30.03
N GLY A 302 14.13 22.47 -30.88
CA GLY A 302 13.28 21.48 -31.56
C GLY A 302 14.08 20.55 -32.48
N VAL A 303 15.03 21.10 -33.25
CA VAL A 303 15.95 20.31 -34.08
C VAL A 303 16.86 19.44 -33.22
N ALA A 304 17.46 19.98 -32.16
CA ALA A 304 18.30 19.22 -31.24
C ALA A 304 17.51 18.06 -30.59
N ALA A 305 16.30 18.33 -30.11
CA ALA A 305 15.40 17.31 -29.57
C ALA A 305 15.09 16.23 -30.61
N CYS A 306 14.84 16.62 -31.87
CA CYS A 306 14.64 15.68 -32.97
C CYS A 306 15.84 14.75 -33.16
N LEU A 307 17.06 15.30 -33.23
CA LEU A 307 18.29 14.51 -33.40
C LEU A 307 18.56 13.57 -32.22
N VAL A 308 18.36 14.03 -30.99
CA VAL A 308 18.49 13.19 -29.78
C VAL A 308 17.50 12.03 -29.83
N MET A 309 16.24 12.28 -30.21
CA MET A 309 15.22 11.25 -30.31
C MET A 309 15.47 10.24 -31.44
N LEU A 310 16.34 10.55 -32.41
CA LEU A 310 16.73 9.66 -33.49
C LEU A 310 17.88 8.71 -33.12
N MET A 311 18.62 8.97 -32.04
CA MET A 311 19.79 8.16 -31.66
C MET A 311 19.43 6.68 -31.42
N PRO A 312 18.38 6.34 -30.62
CA PRO A 312 18.07 4.94 -30.30
C PRO A 312 17.38 4.19 -31.45
N ALA A 313 17.81 2.96 -31.74
CA ALA A 313 17.15 2.03 -32.66
C ALA A 313 15.82 1.48 -32.08
N PRO A 314 14.86 0.98 -32.89
CA PRO A 314 14.82 1.02 -34.36
C PRO A 314 14.46 2.41 -34.92
N ARG A 315 15.13 2.81 -36.00
CA ARG A 315 15.02 4.16 -36.61
C ARG A 315 13.94 4.21 -37.70
N THR A 316 12.71 3.91 -37.33
CA THR A 316 11.54 3.99 -38.22
C THR A 316 10.68 5.21 -37.88
N VAL A 317 10.00 5.78 -38.87
CA VAL A 317 9.14 6.96 -38.69
C VAL A 317 8.07 6.70 -37.62
N THR A 318 7.46 5.51 -37.65
CA THR A 318 6.45 5.07 -36.68
C THR A 318 6.99 5.08 -35.25
N ASN A 319 8.16 4.46 -35.01
CA ASN A 319 8.76 4.40 -33.68
C ASN A 319 9.25 5.76 -33.19
N TYR A 320 9.76 6.59 -34.11
CA TYR A 320 10.15 7.96 -33.78
C TYR A 320 8.95 8.77 -33.27
N ARG A 321 7.81 8.73 -33.97
CA ARG A 321 6.60 9.47 -33.56
C ARG A 321 6.08 9.02 -32.20
N VAL A 322 6.05 7.71 -31.95
CA VAL A 322 5.68 7.16 -30.64
C VAL A 322 6.65 7.65 -29.55
N ARG A 323 7.95 7.69 -29.83
CA ARG A 323 8.97 8.20 -28.90
C ARG A 323 8.79 9.69 -28.62
N ALA A 324 8.59 10.51 -29.66
CA ALA A 324 8.35 11.94 -29.52
C ALA A 324 7.10 12.21 -28.66
N THR A 325 6.00 11.50 -28.90
CA THR A 325 4.79 11.60 -28.07
C THR A 325 5.01 11.13 -26.63
N ARG A 326 5.80 10.07 -26.41
CA ARG A 326 6.15 9.61 -25.05
C ARG A 326 7.00 10.62 -24.29
N VAL A 327 8.00 11.22 -24.93
CA VAL A 327 8.82 12.28 -24.33
C VAL A 327 7.97 13.52 -24.05
N LEU A 328 7.12 13.94 -25.00
CA LEU A 328 6.19 15.04 -24.81
C LEU A 328 5.27 14.80 -23.61
N ARG A 329 4.69 13.60 -23.49
CA ARG A 329 3.87 13.22 -22.33
C ARG A 329 4.66 13.31 -21.02
N GLY A 330 5.90 12.83 -21.01
CA GLY A 330 6.78 12.92 -19.84
C GLY A 330 7.06 14.37 -19.45
N ALA A 331 7.38 15.22 -20.43
CA ALA A 331 7.60 16.65 -20.23
C ALA A 331 6.34 17.35 -19.71
N MET A 332 5.18 17.13 -20.31
CA MET A 332 3.90 17.68 -19.84
C MET A 332 3.58 17.23 -18.41
N GLY A 333 3.86 15.97 -18.07
CA GLY A 333 3.70 15.45 -16.70
C GLY A 333 4.62 16.16 -15.70
N PHE A 334 5.88 16.38 -16.07
CA PHE A 334 6.83 17.14 -15.26
C PHE A 334 6.42 18.62 -15.11
N THR A 335 5.97 19.27 -16.17
CA THR A 335 5.44 20.64 -16.14
C THR A 335 4.20 20.73 -15.23
N ALA A 336 3.28 19.78 -15.32
CA ALA A 336 2.11 19.72 -14.45
C ALA A 336 2.48 19.54 -12.98
N MET A 337 3.51 18.73 -12.68
CA MET A 337 4.04 18.57 -11.33
C MET A 337 4.61 19.90 -10.79
N LEU A 338 5.36 20.65 -11.60
CA LEU A 338 5.88 21.97 -11.21
C LEU A 338 4.78 23.01 -11.02
N ALA A 339 3.73 22.97 -11.85
CA ALA A 339 2.55 23.81 -11.68
C ALA A 339 1.83 23.49 -10.36
N ALA A 340 1.63 22.20 -10.06
CA ALA A 340 1.03 21.76 -8.79
C ALA A 340 1.88 22.20 -7.59
N LEU A 341 3.21 22.12 -7.68
CA LEU A 341 4.14 22.61 -6.65
C LEU A 341 3.99 24.12 -6.43
N GLY A 342 3.96 24.93 -7.49
CA GLY A 342 3.80 26.38 -7.39
C GLY A 342 2.44 26.81 -6.85
N LEU A 343 1.36 26.11 -7.23
CA LEU A 343 0.03 26.33 -6.67
C LEU A 343 -0.03 25.94 -5.19
N ALA A 344 0.55 24.79 -4.81
CA ALA A 344 0.59 24.36 -3.42
C ALA A 344 1.40 25.32 -2.53
N ASP A 345 2.54 25.83 -3.03
CA ASP A 345 3.35 26.85 -2.35
C ASP A 345 2.60 28.17 -2.22
N THR A 346 1.80 28.57 -3.23
CA THR A 346 0.92 29.75 -3.17
C THR A 346 -0.12 29.62 -2.05
N VAL A 347 -0.76 28.45 -1.93
CA VAL A 347 -1.70 28.17 -0.83
C VAL A 347 -0.97 28.23 0.52
N ALA A 348 0.21 27.62 0.63
CA ALA A 348 0.96 27.60 1.88
C ALA A 348 1.40 29.01 2.34
N ARG A 349 1.91 29.82 1.42
CA ARG A 349 2.26 31.24 1.65
C ARG A 349 1.06 32.06 2.10
N THR A 350 -0.05 31.94 1.37
CA THR A 350 -1.29 32.64 1.67
C THR A 350 -1.81 32.25 3.06
N CYS A 351 -1.86 30.95 3.38
CA CYS A 351 -2.23 30.49 4.73
C CYS A 351 -1.29 31.03 5.82
N TYR A 352 0.03 31.08 5.57
CA TYR A 352 0.99 31.67 6.53
C TYR A 352 0.69 33.15 6.75
N LEU A 353 0.47 33.94 5.68
CA LEU A 353 0.18 35.37 5.78
C LEU A 353 -1.12 35.65 6.56
N TYR A 354 -2.21 34.93 6.24
CA TYR A 354 -3.49 35.07 6.95
C TYR A 354 -3.40 34.70 8.43
N SER A 355 -2.47 33.83 8.83
CA SER A 355 -2.31 33.48 10.25
C SER A 355 -1.83 34.63 11.13
N PHE A 356 -1.22 35.66 10.56
CA PHE A 356 -0.80 36.87 11.27
C PHE A 356 -1.76 38.04 11.07
N MET A 357 -2.41 38.13 9.91
CA MET A 357 -3.28 39.27 9.55
C MET A 357 -4.74 39.10 9.97
N ALA A 358 -5.26 37.88 10.11
CA ALA A 358 -6.65 37.65 10.52
C ALA A 358 -6.79 37.67 12.06
N ALA A 359 -7.62 38.57 12.59
CA ALA A 359 -7.91 38.69 14.03
C ALA A 359 -8.65 37.48 14.65
N HIS A 360 -8.91 36.40 13.89
CA HIS A 360 -9.71 35.27 14.34
C HIS A 360 -8.86 34.15 14.97
N PRO A 361 -9.17 33.69 16.20
CA PRO A 361 -8.40 32.67 16.91
C PRO A 361 -8.34 31.29 16.23
N TRP A 362 -9.20 31.04 15.22
CA TRP A 362 -9.18 29.80 14.45
C TRP A 362 -8.04 29.75 13.42
N ALA A 363 -7.42 30.89 13.10
CA ALA A 363 -6.20 30.92 12.30
C ALA A 363 -5.03 30.17 13.00
N ALA A 364 -5.07 30.08 14.33
CA ALA A 364 -4.09 29.33 15.14
C ALA A 364 -4.33 27.80 15.16
N ILE A 365 -5.53 27.32 14.81
CA ILE A 365 -5.79 25.87 14.64
C ILE A 365 -5.07 25.34 13.38
N GLY A 366 -4.77 26.24 12.43
CA GLY A 366 -3.83 26.04 11.34
C GLY A 366 -4.16 24.90 10.36
N PRO A 367 -3.27 24.64 9.39
CA PRO A 367 -3.32 23.49 8.50
C PRO A 367 -3.37 22.14 9.24
N ALA A 368 -2.84 22.09 10.47
CA ALA A 368 -2.82 20.88 11.31
C ALA A 368 -4.22 20.45 11.75
N GLY A 369 -5.04 21.38 12.27
CA GLY A 369 -6.41 21.06 12.68
C GLY A 369 -7.34 20.80 11.50
N ALA A 370 -7.16 21.53 10.39
CA ALA A 370 -7.89 21.27 9.14
C ALA A 370 -7.58 19.88 8.58
N LEU A 371 -6.30 19.48 8.56
CA LEU A 371 -5.87 18.14 8.16
C LEU A 371 -6.42 17.06 9.11
N GLY A 372 -6.33 17.27 10.42
CA GLY A 372 -6.87 16.34 11.42
C GLY A 372 -8.38 16.14 11.28
N GLY A 373 -9.13 17.23 11.15
CA GLY A 373 -10.58 17.20 10.93
C GLY A 373 -10.97 16.52 9.61
N LEU A 374 -10.27 16.82 8.52
CA LEU A 374 -10.53 16.20 7.21
C LEU A 374 -10.23 14.69 7.23
N VAL A 375 -9.10 14.27 7.80
CA VAL A 375 -8.74 12.85 7.91
C VAL A 375 -9.75 12.10 8.79
N TRP A 376 -10.22 12.72 9.88
CA TRP A 376 -11.28 12.17 10.73
C TRP A 376 -12.59 12.02 9.96
N LEU A 377 -13.02 13.06 9.22
CA LEU A 377 -14.23 13.02 8.39
C LEU A 377 -14.15 11.96 7.29
N VAL A 378 -13.01 11.80 6.62
CA VAL A 378 -12.80 10.78 5.59
C VAL A 378 -12.94 9.38 6.17
N ARG A 379 -12.33 9.13 7.34
CA ARG A 379 -12.39 7.81 8.00
C ARG A 379 -13.78 7.50 8.53
N TYR A 380 -14.45 8.47 9.14
CA TYR A 380 -15.83 8.33 9.62
C TYR A 380 -16.82 8.15 8.45
N GLY A 381 -16.61 8.90 7.35
CA GLY A 381 -17.37 8.74 6.12
C GLY A 381 -17.20 7.35 5.50
N ALA A 382 -15.98 6.81 5.46
CA ALA A 382 -15.71 5.47 4.94
C ALA A 382 -16.46 4.37 5.72
N THR A 383 -16.57 4.49 7.05
CA THR A 383 -17.34 3.53 7.86
C THR A 383 -18.84 3.59 7.57
N LEU A 384 -19.39 4.78 7.30
CA LEU A 384 -20.81 4.96 6.95
C LEU A 384 -21.17 4.40 5.57
N PHE A 385 -20.23 4.39 4.62
CA PHE A 385 -20.44 3.82 3.28
C PHE A 385 -20.39 2.29 3.26
N ASP A 386 -19.66 1.65 4.19
CA ASP A 386 -19.50 0.18 4.22
C ASP A 386 -20.68 -0.51 4.95
N ASP A 387 -21.19 0.10 6.02
CA ASP A 387 -22.40 -0.39 6.73
C ASP A 387 -23.70 -0.20 5.94
N GLY A 388 -23.68 0.67 4.91
CA GLY A 388 -24.84 1.02 4.09
C GLY A 388 -25.36 -0.04 3.10
N LYS A 389 -24.72 -1.23 3.03
CA LYS A 389 -25.23 -2.36 2.23
C LYS A 389 -26.27 -3.21 2.95
N GLN A 390 -26.57 -2.94 4.23
CA GLN A 390 -27.65 -3.59 4.96
C GLN A 390 -28.88 -2.70 4.98
N GLY A 391 -30.00 -3.25 4.50
CA GLY A 391 -31.17 -2.52 4.03
C GLY A 391 -31.73 -1.49 5.02
N ALA A 392 -31.84 -0.25 4.56
CA ALA A 392 -32.83 0.73 5.03
C ALA A 392 -32.89 1.92 4.05
N THR A 393 -34.09 2.11 3.49
CA THR A 393 -34.71 3.29 2.84
C THR A 393 -33.84 4.26 2.03
N ASP A 394 -34.21 4.41 0.76
CA ASP A 394 -33.71 5.41 -0.20
C ASP A 394 -33.90 6.84 0.31
N SER A 395 -32.85 7.44 0.84
CA SER A 395 -32.81 8.88 1.07
C SER A 395 -32.43 9.61 -0.22
N VAL A 396 -33.07 10.74 -0.49
CA VAL A 396 -32.81 11.61 -1.66
C VAL A 396 -31.32 11.96 -1.81
N TRP A 397 -30.61 12.11 -0.69
CA TRP A 397 -29.16 12.33 -0.64
C TRP A 397 -28.33 11.15 -1.19
N ARG A 398 -28.73 9.88 -0.94
CA ARG A 398 -28.05 8.71 -1.52
C ARG A 398 -28.24 8.63 -3.04
N SER A 399 -29.42 8.98 -3.54
CA SER A 399 -29.68 9.05 -4.99
C SER A 399 -28.80 10.10 -5.67
N LEU A 400 -28.63 11.28 -5.05
CA LEU A 400 -27.76 12.34 -5.57
C LEU A 400 -26.26 11.96 -5.50
N LEU A 401 -25.81 11.35 -4.39
CA LEU A 401 -24.44 10.87 -4.20
C LEU A 401 -24.09 9.70 -5.15
N SER A 402 -25.05 8.84 -5.48
CA SER A 402 -24.85 7.72 -6.42
C SER A 402 -24.61 8.15 -7.87
N ARG A 403 -24.99 9.38 -8.23
CA ARG A 403 -24.77 9.98 -9.56
C ARG A 403 -23.41 10.67 -9.69
N LEU A 404 -22.73 10.94 -8.59
CA LEU A 404 -21.38 11.49 -8.62
C LEU A 404 -20.36 10.36 -8.82
N PRO A 405 -19.39 10.49 -9.73
CA PRO A 405 -18.34 9.49 -9.88
C PRO A 405 -17.52 9.45 -8.59
N VAL A 406 -17.77 8.44 -7.75
CA VAL A 406 -17.12 8.24 -6.43
C VAL A 406 -15.60 8.30 -6.53
N SER A 407 -15.03 7.84 -7.65
CA SER A 407 -13.60 7.93 -7.93
C SER A 407 -13.07 9.36 -8.06
N LEU A 408 -13.86 10.28 -8.62
CA LEU A 408 -13.50 11.68 -8.79
C LEU A 408 -13.58 12.42 -7.46
N LEU A 409 -14.64 12.18 -6.67
CA LEU A 409 -14.75 12.72 -5.31
C LEU A 409 -13.59 12.23 -4.44
N ALA A 410 -13.31 10.92 -4.47
CA ALA A 410 -12.19 10.32 -3.75
C ALA A 410 -10.84 10.93 -4.18
N GLY A 411 -10.65 11.15 -5.49
CA GLY A 411 -9.47 11.83 -6.02
C GLY A 411 -9.33 13.28 -5.54
N LEU A 412 -10.42 14.05 -5.52
CA LEU A 412 -10.43 15.43 -5.03
C LEU A 412 -10.09 15.51 -3.54
N VAL A 413 -10.69 14.64 -2.72
CA VAL A 413 -10.40 14.60 -1.29
C VAL A 413 -8.95 14.15 -1.05
N ALA A 414 -8.44 13.18 -1.82
CA ALA A 414 -7.03 12.78 -1.72
C ALA A 414 -6.09 13.92 -2.09
N ALA A 415 -6.40 14.67 -3.15
CA ALA A 415 -5.64 15.85 -3.55
C ALA A 415 -5.67 16.94 -2.47
N LEU A 416 -6.83 17.16 -1.82
CA LEU A 416 -6.97 18.10 -0.72
C LEU A 416 -6.14 17.67 0.50
N VAL A 417 -6.16 16.39 0.88
CA VAL A 417 -5.32 15.84 1.96
C VAL A 417 -3.84 16.04 1.63
N ALA A 418 -3.42 15.72 0.40
CA ALA A 418 -2.04 15.91 -0.05
C ALA A 418 -1.63 17.39 0.00
N LEU A 419 -2.51 18.31 -0.44
CA LEU A 419 -2.30 19.75 -0.36
C LEU A 419 -2.16 20.20 1.10
N LEU A 420 -3.02 19.74 2.01
CA LEU A 420 -2.94 20.11 3.43
C LEU A 420 -1.68 19.59 4.10
N VAL A 421 -1.23 18.37 3.76
CA VAL A 421 0.07 17.84 4.23
C VAL A 421 1.22 18.71 3.69
N PHE A 422 1.20 19.06 2.41
CA PHE A 422 2.19 19.97 1.83
C PHE A 422 2.22 21.32 2.55
N VAL A 423 1.04 21.93 2.74
CA VAL A 423 0.90 23.23 3.42
C VAL A 423 1.43 23.14 4.85
N LEU A 424 1.10 22.09 5.61
CA LEU A 424 1.59 21.88 6.97
C LEU A 424 3.13 21.89 7.04
N TRP A 425 3.80 21.13 6.17
CA TRP A 425 5.27 21.05 6.17
C TRP A 425 5.92 22.32 5.59
N SER A 426 5.29 22.94 4.60
CA SER A 426 5.72 24.25 4.07
C SER A 426 5.60 25.35 5.13
N TRP A 427 4.64 25.23 6.04
CA TRP A 427 4.43 26.18 7.12
C TRP A 427 5.65 26.25 8.06
N ILE A 428 6.25 25.09 8.37
CA ILE A 428 7.48 25.01 9.19
C ILE A 428 8.65 25.72 8.48
N VAL A 429 8.80 25.51 7.16
CA VAL A 429 9.88 26.15 6.39
C VAL A 429 9.68 27.67 6.32
N LEU A 430 8.45 28.14 6.12
CA LEU A 430 8.11 29.56 6.15
C LEU A 430 8.35 30.16 7.55
N TRP A 431 7.96 29.45 8.61
CA TRP A 431 8.23 29.86 9.99
C TRP A 431 9.73 30.04 10.24
N VAL A 432 10.58 29.11 9.78
CA VAL A 432 12.04 29.25 9.88
C VAL A 432 12.57 30.41 9.01
N ARG A 433 12.05 30.59 7.79
CA ARG A 433 12.45 31.69 6.90
C ARG A 433 12.18 33.06 7.54
N TRP A 434 11.03 33.19 8.19
CA TRP A 434 10.52 34.45 8.75
C TRP A 434 10.77 34.60 10.26
N ASP A 435 11.55 33.71 10.87
CA ASP A 435 11.89 33.76 12.32
C ASP A 435 10.64 33.78 13.21
N GLY A 436 9.61 33.03 12.80
CA GLY A 436 8.30 32.98 13.42
C GLY A 436 7.49 34.27 13.39
N GLY A 437 7.98 35.29 12.69
CA GLY A 437 7.33 36.58 12.55
C GLY A 437 6.43 36.68 11.31
N GLU A 438 5.76 37.83 11.22
CA GLU A 438 4.96 38.24 10.07
C GLU A 438 5.85 38.42 8.81
N PRO A 439 5.39 37.97 7.62
CA PRO A 439 6.03 38.30 6.36
C PRO A 439 5.89 39.79 6.03
N VAL A 440 7.01 40.50 5.97
CA VAL A 440 7.09 41.92 5.58
C VAL A 440 8.02 42.09 4.38
N ASP A 441 7.64 42.99 3.48
CA ASP A 441 8.24 43.30 2.18
C ASP A 441 9.73 43.68 2.29
N TRP A 442 10.13 44.49 3.27
CA TRP A 442 11.54 44.85 3.47
C TRP A 442 12.41 43.72 4.08
N HIS A 443 11.82 42.62 4.57
CA HIS A 443 12.56 41.45 5.08
C HIS A 443 12.61 40.28 4.09
N VAL A 444 12.18 40.46 2.84
CA VAL A 444 12.28 39.41 1.82
C VAL A 444 13.76 38.96 1.61
N PHE A 445 14.76 39.80 1.92
CA PHE A 445 16.21 39.50 1.84
C PHE A 445 16.69 38.55 2.94
N GLY A 446 15.77 38.24 3.86
CA GLY A 446 16.01 37.57 5.12
C GLY A 446 16.83 38.41 6.09
N LYS A 447 16.95 37.87 7.30
CA LYS A 447 17.90 38.34 8.32
C LYS A 447 19.29 37.75 8.01
N ALA A 448 20.32 38.23 8.73
CA ALA A 448 21.69 37.70 8.60
C ALA A 448 21.76 36.17 8.74
N TRP A 449 20.90 35.61 9.59
CA TRP A 449 20.86 34.19 9.94
C TRP A 449 19.98 33.33 9.02
N THR A 450 19.14 33.92 8.15
CA THR A 450 18.16 33.17 7.34
C THR A 450 18.82 32.10 6.46
N THR A 451 19.96 32.43 5.85
CA THR A 451 20.73 31.47 5.03
C THR A 451 21.22 30.30 5.86
N ALA A 452 21.78 30.57 7.05
CA ALA A 452 22.31 29.54 7.94
C ALA A 452 21.19 28.67 8.55
N ALA A 453 20.06 29.29 8.90
CA ALA A 453 18.88 28.60 9.41
C ALA A 453 18.28 27.63 8.37
N LEU A 454 18.06 28.10 7.13
CA LEU A 454 17.54 27.26 6.04
C LEU A 454 18.53 26.17 5.62
N ALA A 455 19.84 26.46 5.60
CA ALA A 455 20.87 25.47 5.31
C ALA A 455 20.93 24.38 6.39
N THR A 456 20.88 24.77 7.67
CA THR A 456 20.83 23.84 8.80
C THR A 456 19.57 23.00 8.76
N LEU A 457 18.40 23.61 8.51
CA LEU A 457 17.13 22.89 8.35
C LEU A 457 17.21 21.86 7.21
N THR A 458 17.74 22.26 6.05
CA THR A 458 17.91 21.37 4.90
C THR A 458 18.82 20.19 5.23
N LEU A 459 19.95 20.45 5.91
CA LEU A 459 20.91 19.41 6.31
C LEU A 459 20.32 18.45 7.34
N LEU A 460 19.66 18.97 8.39
CA LEU A 460 19.00 18.15 9.40
C LEU A 460 17.87 17.31 8.80
N ALA A 461 17.04 17.92 7.94
CA ALA A 461 15.99 17.20 7.21
C ALA A 461 16.58 16.12 6.31
N LEU A 462 17.72 16.38 5.65
CA LEU A 462 18.40 15.41 4.79
C LEU A 462 18.95 14.24 5.61
N CYS A 463 19.60 14.51 6.74
CA CYS A 463 20.05 13.47 7.67
C CYS A 463 18.87 12.62 8.16
N MET A 464 17.77 13.25 8.55
CA MET A 464 16.55 12.57 8.96
C MET A 464 15.97 11.70 7.83
N ALA A 465 15.86 12.23 6.61
CA ALA A 465 15.36 11.49 5.46
C ALA A 465 16.27 10.30 5.09
N ILE A 466 17.59 10.44 5.21
CA ILE A 466 18.55 9.34 5.01
C ILE A 466 18.34 8.26 6.07
N VAL A 467 18.20 8.63 7.35
CA VAL A 467 17.96 7.69 8.45
C VAL A 467 16.65 6.95 8.23
N VAL A 468 15.55 7.68 7.95
CA VAL A 468 14.24 7.10 7.64
C VAL A 468 14.31 6.15 6.44
N GLY A 469 15.03 6.55 5.39
CA GLY A 469 15.22 5.73 4.19
C GLY A 469 15.95 4.41 4.43
N ARG A 470 16.65 4.25 5.57
CA ARG A 470 17.25 2.96 5.97
C ARG A 470 16.24 2.01 6.60
N PHE A 471 15.14 2.50 7.17
CA PHE A 471 14.14 1.72 7.90
C PHE A 471 12.84 1.54 7.10
N ALA A 472 12.95 1.17 5.82
CA ALA A 472 11.81 1.03 4.93
C ALA A 472 10.81 -0.07 5.38
N GLY A 473 11.23 -1.01 6.24
CA GLY A 473 10.36 -2.03 6.82
C GLY A 473 9.20 -1.42 7.63
N PHE A 474 9.36 -0.20 8.13
CA PHE A 474 8.31 0.55 8.84
C PHE A 474 7.03 0.72 8.02
N LEU A 475 7.12 0.85 6.69
CA LEU A 475 5.95 0.99 5.82
C LEU A 475 4.99 -0.21 5.90
N ASN A 476 5.51 -1.41 6.17
CA ASN A 476 4.66 -2.59 6.36
C ASN A 476 3.94 -2.54 7.73
N LEU A 477 4.58 -1.93 8.74
CA LEU A 477 4.07 -1.85 10.11
C LEU A 477 3.03 -0.72 10.30
N SER A 478 3.02 0.28 9.41
CA SER A 478 2.05 1.38 9.44
C SER A 478 0.67 1.01 8.86
N THR A 479 0.53 -0.18 8.28
CA THR A 479 -0.74 -0.69 7.75
C THR A 479 -1.61 -1.34 8.83
N LEU A 480 -2.92 -1.42 8.59
CA LEU A 480 -3.85 -2.20 9.44
C LEU A 480 -3.71 -3.72 9.26
N GLN A 481 -2.88 -4.19 8.34
CA GLN A 481 -2.67 -5.63 8.10
C GLN A 481 -2.15 -6.33 9.36
N SER A 482 -1.21 -5.73 10.09
CA SER A 482 -0.65 -6.34 11.30
C SER A 482 -1.70 -6.54 12.40
N PHE A 483 -2.59 -5.56 12.57
CA PHE A 483 -3.71 -5.64 13.51
C PHE A 483 -4.69 -6.76 13.10
N TYR A 484 -5.01 -6.82 11.81
CA TYR A 484 -5.90 -7.86 11.26
C TYR A 484 -5.30 -9.26 11.38
N ALA A 485 -4.02 -9.42 11.00
CA ALA A 485 -3.27 -10.67 11.11
C ALA A 485 -3.16 -11.15 12.56
N ALA A 486 -2.93 -10.24 13.51
CA ALA A 486 -2.90 -10.60 14.93
C ALA A 486 -4.26 -11.14 15.41
N ARG A 487 -5.38 -10.50 15.04
CA ARG A 487 -6.71 -10.98 15.42
C ARG A 487 -7.06 -12.31 14.76
N LEU A 488 -6.75 -12.49 13.48
CA LEU A 488 -6.94 -13.76 12.77
C LEU A 488 -6.11 -14.89 13.37
N THR A 489 -4.85 -14.62 13.67
CA THR A 489 -3.93 -15.58 14.28
C THR A 489 -4.48 -16.05 15.63
N ARG A 490 -4.91 -15.13 16.50
CA ARG A 490 -5.47 -15.48 17.82
C ARG A 490 -6.81 -16.21 17.72
N ALA A 491 -7.68 -15.80 16.80
CA ALA A 491 -8.99 -16.42 16.65
C ALA A 491 -8.93 -17.82 16.02
N TYR A 492 -8.15 -17.98 14.94
CA TYR A 492 -8.14 -19.21 14.13
C TYR A 492 -6.93 -20.11 14.40
N LEU A 493 -5.70 -19.58 14.34
CA LEU A 493 -4.51 -20.39 14.64
C LEU A 493 -4.36 -20.67 16.15
N GLY A 494 -4.84 -19.76 17.00
CA GLY A 494 -4.93 -19.94 18.45
C GLY A 494 -5.92 -21.05 18.84
N ALA A 495 -6.94 -21.33 18.01
CA ALA A 495 -7.85 -22.45 18.26
C ALA A 495 -7.15 -23.82 18.18
N SER A 496 -6.10 -23.94 17.37
CA SER A 496 -5.29 -25.17 17.31
C SER A 496 -4.26 -25.27 18.45
N ASN A 497 -4.02 -24.18 19.18
CA ASN A 497 -2.97 -24.09 20.17
C ASN A 497 -3.42 -24.71 21.50
N GLY A 498 -3.00 -25.97 21.74
CA GLY A 498 -3.33 -26.72 22.94
C GLY A 498 -2.90 -26.07 24.25
N ASN A 499 -1.87 -25.20 24.22
CA ASN A 499 -1.38 -24.48 25.40
C ASN A 499 -2.39 -23.46 25.93
N ARG A 500 -3.31 -22.98 25.07
CA ARG A 500 -4.43 -22.13 25.52
C ARG A 500 -5.44 -22.89 26.36
N PHE A 501 -5.44 -24.22 26.31
CA PHE A 501 -6.42 -25.10 26.97
C PHE A 501 -5.79 -26.04 28.00
N SER A 502 -4.50 -25.90 28.31
CA SER A 502 -3.84 -26.67 29.37
C SER A 502 -4.47 -26.36 30.74
N THR A 503 -4.26 -27.25 31.71
CA THR A 503 -4.88 -27.29 33.05
C THR A 503 -5.19 -25.93 33.70
N PRO A 504 -6.30 -25.85 34.46
CA PRO A 504 -6.89 -24.59 34.89
C PRO A 504 -5.92 -23.71 35.68
N ALA A 505 -5.86 -22.46 35.24
CA ALA A 505 -4.98 -21.41 35.72
C ALA A 505 -5.26 -21.04 37.19
N THR A 506 -4.28 -21.28 38.07
CA THR A 506 -4.28 -20.76 39.44
C THR A 506 -3.93 -19.27 39.47
N ASP A 507 -3.06 -18.83 38.56
CA ASP A 507 -2.54 -17.45 38.49
C ASP A 507 -3.23 -16.55 37.45
N ARG A 508 -3.21 -15.24 37.71
CA ARG A 508 -3.78 -14.21 36.82
C ARG A 508 -3.12 -14.20 35.43
N ALA A 509 -1.81 -14.43 35.37
CA ALA A 509 -1.04 -14.53 34.12
C ALA A 509 -1.41 -15.79 33.30
N GLU A 510 -1.87 -16.85 33.95
CA GLU A 510 -2.30 -18.07 33.27
C GLU A 510 -3.73 -17.96 32.76
N ARG A 511 -4.60 -17.24 33.49
CA ARG A 511 -5.97 -16.92 33.02
C ARG A 511 -5.97 -16.05 31.77
N GLN A 512 -4.95 -15.22 31.59
CA GLN A 512 -4.76 -14.42 30.37
C GLN A 512 -4.59 -15.30 29.11
N ARG A 513 -4.13 -16.55 29.22
CA ARG A 513 -4.00 -17.48 28.08
C ARG A 513 -5.34 -17.91 27.48
N PHE A 514 -6.43 -17.85 28.26
CA PHE A 514 -7.80 -18.11 27.78
C PHE A 514 -8.43 -16.88 27.11
N SER A 515 -7.78 -15.71 27.20
CA SER A 515 -8.25 -14.52 26.51
C SER A 515 -7.75 -14.49 25.07
N VAL A 516 -8.66 -14.34 24.12
CA VAL A 516 -8.31 -14.07 22.71
C VAL A 516 -7.67 -12.67 22.55
N ALA A 517 -7.90 -11.77 23.51
CA ALA A 517 -7.33 -10.44 23.47
C ALA A 517 -5.82 -10.42 23.74
N GLU A 518 -5.32 -11.41 24.47
CA GLU A 518 -3.90 -11.51 24.82
C GLU A 518 -3.15 -12.40 23.80
N PRO A 519 -1.98 -11.95 23.30
CA PRO A 519 -1.17 -12.77 22.42
C PRO A 519 -0.54 -13.94 23.19
N ALA A 520 -0.65 -15.15 22.66
CA ALA A 520 0.13 -16.29 23.12
C ALA A 520 1.35 -16.47 22.20
N PRO A 521 2.57 -16.71 22.73
CA PRO A 521 3.80 -16.81 21.93
C PRO A 521 3.74 -17.89 20.86
N ASP A 522 2.98 -18.94 21.14
CA ASP A 522 2.79 -20.12 20.31
C ASP A 522 1.53 -20.05 19.44
N ASP A 523 0.84 -18.92 19.30
CA ASP A 523 -0.27 -18.82 18.33
C ASP A 523 0.22 -18.69 16.89
N ALA A 524 1.27 -17.91 16.66
CA ALA A 524 1.81 -17.72 15.32
C ALA A 524 2.60 -18.97 14.89
N LEU A 525 2.39 -19.40 13.65
CA LEU A 525 3.16 -20.48 13.03
C LEU A 525 4.09 -19.93 11.97
N SER A 526 5.34 -20.37 12.00
CA SER A 526 6.25 -20.15 10.90
C SER A 526 5.80 -20.98 9.70
N LEU A 527 6.15 -20.54 8.50
CA LEU A 527 5.88 -21.29 7.29
C LEU A 527 6.60 -22.64 7.26
N ASN A 528 7.78 -22.71 7.87
CA ASN A 528 8.55 -23.95 7.96
C ASN A 528 7.87 -24.98 8.86
N ASP A 529 7.36 -24.60 10.02
CA ASP A 529 6.63 -25.53 10.91
C ASP A 529 5.33 -26.02 10.27
N TYR A 530 4.71 -25.15 9.47
CA TYR A 530 3.43 -25.40 8.83
C TYR A 530 3.53 -26.32 7.59
N TYR A 531 4.61 -26.19 6.81
CA TYR A 531 4.90 -27.02 5.63
C TYR A 531 6.02 -28.03 5.89
N ASP A 532 6.33 -28.35 7.14
CA ASP A 532 7.35 -29.34 7.49
C ASP A 532 6.98 -30.70 6.85
N PRO A 533 7.92 -31.40 6.20
CA PRO A 533 7.66 -32.70 5.59
C PRO A 533 7.09 -33.77 6.52
N ARG A 534 7.21 -33.61 7.84
CA ARG A 534 6.64 -34.51 8.86
C ARG A 534 5.15 -34.27 9.07
N VAL A 535 4.61 -33.12 8.68
CA VAL A 535 3.19 -32.78 8.84
C VAL A 535 2.37 -33.56 7.82
N LEU A 536 1.49 -34.44 8.31
CA LEU A 536 0.66 -35.33 7.47
C LEU A 536 -0.67 -34.68 7.05
N ALA A 537 -0.66 -33.37 6.80
CA ALA A 537 -1.83 -32.61 6.37
C ALA A 537 -2.06 -32.74 4.86
N PRO A 538 -3.29 -32.47 4.35
CA PRO A 538 -3.47 -32.20 2.94
C PRO A 538 -2.61 -31.00 2.51
N LEU A 539 -2.17 -31.04 1.25
CA LEU A 539 -1.32 -30.00 0.68
C LEU A 539 -2.11 -28.70 0.57
N HIS A 540 -1.85 -27.78 1.49
CA HIS A 540 -2.57 -26.53 1.57
C HIS A 540 -1.96 -25.45 0.67
N LEU A 541 -2.74 -24.98 -0.30
CA LEU A 541 -2.43 -23.88 -1.19
C LEU A 541 -3.15 -22.63 -0.70
N ILE A 542 -2.38 -21.64 -0.23
CA ILE A 542 -2.90 -20.34 0.19
C ILE A 542 -2.83 -19.40 -1.02
N ASN A 543 -4.00 -19.06 -1.56
CA ASN A 543 -4.09 -18.18 -2.72
C ASN A 543 -4.28 -16.73 -2.27
N VAL A 544 -3.59 -15.85 -2.96
CA VAL A 544 -3.52 -14.41 -2.73
C VAL A 544 -3.68 -13.70 -4.07
N THR A 545 -4.33 -12.54 -4.08
CA THR A 545 -4.36 -11.68 -5.27
C THR A 545 -3.33 -10.58 -5.10
N MET A 546 -2.33 -10.53 -5.98
CA MET A 546 -1.35 -9.46 -6.03
C MET A 546 -1.86 -8.33 -6.91
N ASN A 547 -2.07 -7.14 -6.35
CA ASN A 547 -2.51 -5.98 -7.11
C ASN A 547 -1.44 -5.55 -8.13
N GLN A 548 -1.84 -5.39 -9.39
CA GLN A 548 -1.01 -4.94 -10.48
C GLN A 548 -1.23 -3.44 -10.70
N THR A 549 -0.25 -2.63 -10.31
CA THR A 549 -0.29 -1.16 -10.46
C THR A 549 0.39 -0.70 -11.75
N VAL A 550 1.34 -1.49 -12.27
CA VAL A 550 2.04 -1.25 -13.52
C VAL A 550 2.18 -2.60 -14.24
N ASP A 551 1.80 -2.67 -15.51
CA ASP A 551 2.09 -3.82 -16.35
C ASP A 551 3.41 -3.59 -17.11
N PRO A 552 4.43 -4.46 -16.94
CA PRO A 552 5.71 -4.31 -17.63
C PRO A 552 5.64 -4.55 -19.15
N ALA A 553 4.61 -5.26 -19.65
CA ALA A 553 4.41 -5.56 -21.06
C ALA A 553 3.36 -4.63 -21.73
N GLU A 554 2.39 -4.10 -20.99
CA GLU A 554 1.31 -3.28 -21.53
C GLU A 554 1.19 -1.91 -20.82
N GLN A 555 1.25 -0.80 -21.56
CA GLN A 555 0.95 0.53 -20.98
C GLN A 555 -0.54 0.73 -20.63
N LEU A 556 -1.37 -0.29 -20.88
CA LEU A 556 -2.79 -0.35 -20.57
C LEU A 556 -3.00 -1.43 -19.50
N VAL A 557 -2.93 -1.05 -18.22
CA VAL A 557 -3.44 -1.92 -17.15
C VAL A 557 -4.91 -2.21 -17.48
N GLN A 558 -5.24 -3.48 -17.71
CA GLN A 558 -6.63 -3.89 -17.96
C GLN A 558 -7.51 -3.37 -16.82
N ARG A 559 -8.47 -2.50 -17.14
CA ARG A 559 -9.30 -1.80 -16.13
C ARG A 559 -10.09 -2.77 -15.25
N ASP A 560 -10.38 -3.97 -15.78
CA ASP A 560 -11.21 -4.99 -15.13
C ASP A 560 -10.39 -6.08 -14.42
N ARG A 561 -9.09 -6.25 -14.76
CA ARG A 561 -8.21 -7.29 -14.23
C ARG A 561 -6.95 -6.68 -13.62
N LYS A 562 -7.11 -6.07 -12.46
CA LYS A 562 -6.04 -5.36 -11.72
C LYS A 562 -5.21 -6.26 -10.81
N GLY A 563 -5.26 -7.58 -10.97
CA GLY A 563 -4.59 -8.49 -10.05
C GLY A 563 -4.03 -9.73 -10.73
N LYS A 564 -2.88 -10.19 -10.25
CA LYS A 564 -2.27 -11.47 -10.64
C LYS A 564 -2.45 -12.50 -9.51
N PRO A 565 -2.70 -13.78 -9.83
CA PRO A 565 -2.77 -14.81 -8.81
C PRO A 565 -1.37 -15.08 -8.25
N LEU A 566 -1.25 -15.02 -6.93
CA LEU A 566 -0.09 -15.44 -6.16
C LEU A 566 -0.53 -16.64 -5.32
N CYS A 567 0.16 -17.77 -5.41
CA CYS A 567 -0.12 -18.95 -4.60
C CYS A 567 1.12 -19.35 -3.80
N ILE A 568 0.88 -19.61 -2.52
CA ILE A 568 1.86 -20.11 -1.55
C ILE A 568 1.54 -21.58 -1.31
N GLY A 569 2.54 -22.44 -1.44
CA GLY A 569 2.40 -23.87 -1.19
C GLY A 569 3.72 -24.48 -0.73
N PRO A 570 3.77 -25.79 -0.45
CA PRO A 570 5.00 -26.43 -0.03
C PRO A 570 6.05 -26.46 -1.15
N GLY A 571 7.30 -26.29 -0.73
CA GLY A 571 8.49 -26.36 -1.57
C GLY A 571 9.07 -27.77 -1.67
N PRO A 572 10.14 -27.96 -2.48
CA PRO A 572 10.81 -29.24 -2.54
C PRO A 572 11.43 -29.53 -1.18
N ALA A 573 11.16 -30.72 -0.63
CA ALA A 573 11.83 -31.25 0.55
C ALA A 573 13.28 -31.64 0.24
N LEU A 574 14.03 -30.77 -0.44
CA LEU A 574 15.48 -30.92 -0.48
C LEU A 574 15.96 -30.59 0.92
N VAL A 575 16.35 -31.63 1.65
CA VAL A 575 17.15 -31.53 2.87
C VAL A 575 18.32 -30.60 2.53
N GLN A 576 18.21 -29.33 2.89
CA GLN A 576 19.36 -28.44 2.77
C GLN A 576 20.36 -28.94 3.81
N PRO A 577 21.58 -29.30 3.42
CA PRO A 577 22.59 -29.76 4.37
C PRO A 577 22.91 -28.60 5.32
N GLY A 578 22.55 -28.76 6.60
CA GLY A 578 22.79 -27.75 7.64
C GLY A 578 22.10 -28.08 8.95
N ASN A 579 22.57 -27.50 10.05
CA ASN A 579 21.90 -27.60 11.34
C ASN A 579 20.51 -26.92 11.26
N ALA A 580 19.51 -27.42 11.99
CA ALA A 580 18.14 -26.87 12.00
C ALA A 580 18.07 -25.35 12.31
N GLN A 581 19.13 -24.79 12.92
CA GLN A 581 19.30 -23.37 13.24
C GLN A 581 19.80 -22.51 12.05
N GLN A 582 20.12 -23.10 10.89
CA GLN A 582 20.65 -22.41 9.70
C GLN A 582 19.68 -22.38 8.51
N LEU A 583 18.50 -22.99 8.63
CA LEU A 583 17.49 -22.98 7.56
C LEU A 583 16.84 -21.59 7.46
N PRO A 584 16.71 -21.02 6.25
CA PRO A 584 15.87 -19.85 6.02
C PRO A 584 14.44 -20.07 6.54
N ALA A 585 13.79 -19.03 7.05
CA ALA A 585 12.47 -19.10 7.69
C ALA A 585 11.31 -19.53 6.74
N ASP A 586 11.59 -19.65 5.45
CA ASP A 586 10.69 -20.05 4.36
C ASP A 586 11.28 -21.16 3.47
N ALA A 587 12.20 -21.97 3.99
CA ALA A 587 12.89 -23.04 3.28
C ALA A 587 11.94 -24.09 2.66
N TYR A 588 10.83 -24.41 3.34
CA TYR A 588 9.86 -25.42 2.87
C TYR A 588 8.71 -24.82 2.04
N VAL A 589 8.87 -23.62 1.49
CA VAL A 589 7.79 -22.92 0.77
C VAL A 589 8.16 -22.60 -0.68
N ARG A 590 7.15 -22.68 -1.54
CA ARG A 590 7.17 -22.18 -2.92
C ARG A 590 6.18 -21.05 -3.10
N PHE A 591 6.62 -20.04 -3.83
CA PHE A 591 5.78 -18.96 -4.31
C PHE A 591 5.58 -19.13 -5.82
N THR A 592 4.34 -19.01 -6.26
CA THR A 592 3.98 -19.03 -7.68
C THR A 592 3.18 -17.79 -8.02
N VAL A 593 3.64 -17.02 -9.02
CA VAL A 593 2.96 -15.82 -9.50
C VAL A 593 2.54 -16.09 -10.94
N ASP A 594 1.24 -16.05 -11.20
CA ASP A 594 0.69 -16.28 -12.54
C ASP A 594 1.14 -17.63 -13.15
N GLY A 595 1.17 -18.67 -12.29
CA GLY A 595 1.65 -20.01 -12.65
C GLY A 595 3.17 -20.16 -12.77
N GLN A 596 3.94 -19.07 -12.68
CA GLN A 596 5.40 -19.11 -12.73
C GLN A 596 6.01 -19.20 -11.34
N LEU A 597 6.98 -20.10 -11.17
CA LEU A 597 7.72 -20.27 -9.92
C LEU A 597 8.60 -19.04 -9.65
N CYS A 598 8.50 -18.51 -8.44
CA CYS A 598 9.30 -17.39 -7.96
C CYS A 598 10.03 -17.81 -6.68
N CYS A 599 11.32 -17.51 -6.59
CA CYS A 599 12.10 -17.71 -5.37
C CYS A 599 12.07 -16.43 -4.53
N ALA A 600 11.81 -16.57 -3.23
CA ALA A 600 11.93 -15.44 -2.33
C ALA A 600 13.40 -15.03 -2.18
N LYS A 601 13.67 -13.74 -1.98
CA LYS A 601 15.05 -13.26 -1.76
C LYS A 601 15.70 -13.87 -0.51
N SER A 602 14.89 -14.22 0.50
CA SER A 602 15.27 -14.99 1.69
C SER A 602 15.83 -16.38 1.36
N GLN A 603 15.46 -16.96 0.21
CA GLN A 603 15.91 -18.27 -0.26
C GLN A 603 17.16 -18.19 -1.16
N GLN A 604 17.69 -17.00 -1.44
CA GLN A 604 18.90 -16.84 -2.26
C GLN A 604 20.16 -17.21 -1.45
N PRO A 605 21.11 -17.97 -2.03
CA PRO A 605 22.29 -18.44 -1.31
C PRO A 605 23.18 -17.28 -0.83
N ALA A 606 23.73 -17.44 0.38
CA ALA A 606 24.51 -16.44 1.12
C ALA A 606 25.78 -15.89 0.43
N GLY A 607 26.12 -16.37 -0.77
CA GLY A 607 27.25 -15.90 -1.59
C GLY A 607 26.94 -14.66 -2.45
N ALA A 608 25.66 -14.31 -2.64
CA ALA A 608 25.30 -13.02 -3.20
C ALA A 608 25.32 -12.00 -2.07
N ALA A 609 26.19 -10.99 -2.15
CA ALA A 609 26.31 -9.87 -1.19
C ALA A 609 25.08 -8.95 -1.15
N THR A 610 23.89 -9.51 -1.22
CA THR A 610 22.62 -8.82 -0.99
C THR A 610 22.40 -8.73 0.51
N ARG A 611 22.70 -7.55 1.08
CA ARG A 611 22.17 -7.14 2.39
C ARG A 611 20.73 -7.64 2.51
N SER A 612 20.40 -8.36 3.57
CA SER A 612 19.02 -8.64 3.94
C SER A 612 18.29 -7.30 4.08
N ILE A 613 17.56 -6.91 3.03
CA ILE A 613 16.72 -5.72 3.07
C ILE A 613 15.60 -6.04 4.07
N GLU A 614 15.24 -5.14 4.97
CA GLU A 614 14.14 -5.35 5.96
C GLU A 614 12.83 -5.84 5.30
N MET A 615 12.65 -5.53 4.01
CA MET A 615 11.52 -5.98 3.19
C MET A 615 11.54 -7.48 2.82
N ALA A 616 12.64 -8.20 3.06
CA ALA A 616 12.82 -9.62 2.74
C ALA A 616 12.52 -10.56 3.93
N GLN A 617 11.87 -10.07 4.98
CA GLN A 617 11.49 -10.89 6.13
C GLN A 617 10.40 -11.91 5.74
N ALA A 618 10.63 -13.18 6.12
CA ALA A 618 9.62 -14.22 5.99
C ALA A 618 8.40 -13.88 6.84
N ARG A 619 7.21 -14.10 6.28
CA ARG A 619 5.93 -13.84 6.93
C ARG A 619 5.38 -15.11 7.56
N THR A 620 4.63 -14.96 8.65
CA THR A 620 3.97 -16.09 9.30
C THR A 620 2.78 -16.58 8.46
N VAL A 621 2.27 -17.77 8.80
CA VAL A 621 1.03 -18.29 8.19
C VAL A 621 -0.12 -17.29 8.39
N GLY A 622 -0.26 -16.75 9.59
CA GLY A 622 -1.27 -15.74 9.94
C GLY A 622 -1.20 -14.46 9.10
N ASP A 623 0.00 -13.99 8.78
CA ASP A 623 0.20 -12.84 7.90
C ASP A 623 -0.29 -13.10 6.48
N TRP A 624 0.05 -14.26 5.92
CA TRP A 624 -0.37 -14.64 4.55
C TRP A 624 -1.87 -14.83 4.44
N ILE A 625 -2.49 -15.37 5.47
CA ILE A 625 -3.93 -15.51 5.56
C ILE A 625 -4.61 -14.14 5.65
N ALA A 626 -4.04 -13.20 6.42
CA ALA A 626 -4.53 -11.83 6.49
C ALA A 626 -4.43 -11.11 5.14
N ILE A 627 -3.34 -11.34 4.40
CA ILE A 627 -3.15 -10.83 3.04
C ILE A 627 -4.18 -11.46 2.08
N SER A 628 -4.40 -12.77 2.13
CA SER A 628 -5.43 -13.48 1.35
C SER A 628 -6.86 -13.00 1.68
N GLY A 629 -7.08 -12.60 2.93
CA GLY A 629 -8.33 -12.07 3.46
C GLY A 629 -8.85 -10.81 2.78
N ALA A 630 -7.97 -10.05 2.10
CA ALA A 630 -8.23 -8.68 1.65
C ALA A 630 -8.75 -7.82 2.82
N ALA A 631 -7.88 -7.55 3.79
CA ALA A 631 -8.16 -6.62 4.88
C ALA A 631 -8.64 -5.26 4.31
N ILE A 632 -9.62 -4.66 4.99
CA ILE A 632 -10.30 -3.37 4.71
C ILE A 632 -9.26 -2.26 4.46
N SER A 633 -8.79 -2.14 3.21
CA SER A 633 -7.81 -1.18 2.70
C SER A 633 -7.66 -1.44 1.19
N THR A 634 -6.70 -0.80 0.53
CA THR A 634 -6.38 -0.71 -0.91
C THR A 634 -6.34 -2.05 -1.71
N GLY A 635 -6.65 -3.18 -1.08
CA GLY A 635 -6.81 -4.53 -1.61
C GLY A 635 -8.22 -4.96 -2.05
N LEU A 636 -9.19 -4.05 -2.25
CA LEU A 636 -10.53 -4.39 -2.81
C LEU A 636 -10.50 -4.88 -4.29
N GLY A 637 -9.32 -5.22 -4.81
CA GLY A 637 -9.09 -5.72 -6.16
C GLY A 637 -9.65 -4.78 -7.22
N ARG A 638 -10.74 -5.18 -7.88
CA ARG A 638 -11.37 -4.43 -8.98
C ARG A 638 -11.79 -3.00 -8.58
N ALA A 639 -12.22 -2.80 -7.34
CA ALA A 639 -12.76 -1.53 -6.85
C ALA A 639 -11.66 -0.54 -6.39
N THR A 640 -10.39 -0.97 -6.34
CA THR A 640 -9.30 -0.07 -5.98
C THR A 640 -9.05 0.93 -7.12
N THR A 641 -9.24 2.21 -6.82
CA THR A 641 -8.83 3.36 -7.64
C THR A 641 -7.66 4.09 -6.98
N LEU A 642 -6.92 4.90 -7.73
CA LEU A 642 -5.84 5.73 -7.17
C LEU A 642 -6.35 6.62 -6.04
N GLY A 643 -7.51 7.28 -6.24
CA GLY A 643 -8.11 8.15 -5.23
C GLY A 643 -8.50 7.41 -3.96
N THR A 644 -9.17 6.25 -4.08
CA THR A 644 -9.50 5.42 -2.92
C THR A 644 -8.26 4.83 -2.24
N SER A 645 -7.20 4.55 -3.01
CA SER A 645 -5.94 4.06 -2.46
C SER A 645 -5.25 5.13 -1.62
N LEU A 646 -5.15 6.35 -2.14
CA LEU A 646 -4.54 7.49 -1.44
C LEU A 646 -5.32 7.90 -0.19
N LEU A 647 -6.66 7.76 -0.18
CA LEU A 647 -7.49 8.07 0.98
C LEU A 647 -7.40 7.04 2.10
N LEU A 648 -7.28 5.75 1.76
CA LEU A 648 -7.29 4.66 2.73
C LEU A 648 -5.91 4.33 3.30
N GLY A 649 -4.86 4.98 2.79
CA GLY A 649 -3.46 4.77 3.18
C GLY A 649 -2.75 3.84 2.22
#